data_AF-A0A5Q4GCB3-F1
#
_entry.id   AF-A0A5Q4GCB3-F1
#
_cell.length_a   1.000
_cell.length_b   1.000
_cell.length_c   1.000
_cell.angle_alpha   90.00
_cell.angle_beta   90.00
_cell.angle_gamma   90.00
#
_symmetry.space_group_name_H-M   'P 1'
#
loop_
_entity.id
_entity.type
_entity.pdbx_description
1 polymer ?
#
loop_
_entity_poly.entity_id
_entity_poly.type
_entity_poly.pdbx_seq_one_letter_code
_entity_poly.pdbx_strand_id
1 'polypeptide(L)'
;SSRTLSDLRTSNSWRLTAPLRRGRALADRAIQRAKRSSTLRAVARRVRGALRSRPAAPGSTAPGSTAPGPTARRRGPRDSRDPLELLHAHAVPDEAALRSAYEASDVAREPATFALVRVIGNDLYPRHKRGQSRENLAFVLEHEPELEGCTKAWIVNRIQDTDEEAAIIELLDRHGQTYRRIAFDQDAYARIGFDHAALPSPDYLASADHAALEPAMQRRLVTALYRPKNLYVMHNNGARNAAVEYAHELATWALPWDGNGFVRADAWNALREAVLARPYLPYFVVPMQRVEDNADLLRDDYHAHPVEEPQVVLRRDARERFDERFPYGRRPKVELFWRLGVPGPWERWNDDPWDQVRNPQSQEAGRFGVAGWVARLASGVAHLERSDLASFRDRGVVRQSAIVATIDRLDEQVHARLDEVDDVAPATLLYAPRSLTAARAALADRTHAPASAVVGALLAHADAALARGPYAVTDKTTTAPSGDARDYWHPAPYWWPNPATRDGLPYVRRDGERVPGTRMYEPSSDRYDRTRLQRVFDDTTALALAGHLTGRDDLLQRGAATVRRWFLDPEHGMRPHLRYAQVRLGHDGDEGAPTGIIEMKDLYYLLDAARVLRHHGALTSEDDAALRVWLETYRAWLATSRQGIAECAAPNNHGTYYDLQTGAIAAYLDDHDGVRAALLRAEGRLAVQFDDDGEQPHERSRTISAHYYLFNLQGWLHLLHLGARCGYVPRDLDAVSPFDRVGRGVSRLFALAAEPWPYQQQGPVAWERLEPIASMALRLGLAEHVPEAWRGRSVEGWLAATPVLDPHDGAHPYWNLAWCAHASGRRAGDA
;
A
#
# COMPACT_ATOMS: atom_id res chain seq x y z
N SER A 1 -19.17 -7.64 29.32
CA SER A 1 -20.35 -7.44 28.46
C SER A 1 -19.95 -6.62 27.25
N SER A 2 -19.72 -7.31 26.14
CA SER A 2 -19.24 -6.82 24.85
C SER A 2 -20.31 -6.02 24.10
N ARG A 3 -20.16 -4.70 24.00
CA ARG A 3 -20.75 -3.89 22.93
C ARG A 3 -19.70 -2.91 22.44
N THR A 4 -19.34 -3.10 21.18
CA THR A 4 -18.21 -2.52 20.46
C THR A 4 -18.51 -1.13 19.93
N LEU A 5 -17.45 -0.32 19.83
CA LEU A 5 -17.35 0.96 19.13
C LEU A 5 -17.74 0.92 17.64
N SER A 6 -18.11 -0.23 17.07
CA SER A 6 -18.60 -0.37 15.69
C SER A 6 -19.92 0.37 15.46
N ASP A 7 -20.76 0.49 16.48
CA ASP A 7 -22.09 1.12 16.37
C ASP A 7 -22.03 2.66 16.33
N LEU A 8 -20.86 3.26 16.56
CA LEU A 8 -20.68 4.71 16.48
C LEU A 8 -20.44 5.22 15.05
N ARG A 9 -20.12 4.33 14.09
CA ARG A 9 -19.93 4.72 12.67
C ARG A 9 -21.24 4.84 11.87
N THR A 10 -22.37 4.36 12.40
CA THR A 10 -23.66 4.33 11.68
C THR A 10 -24.72 5.30 12.22
N SER A 11 -24.43 6.05 13.29
CA SER A 11 -25.35 7.05 13.84
C SER A 11 -25.26 8.40 13.11
N ASN A 12 -26.25 8.66 12.26
CA ASN A 12 -26.49 9.96 11.61
C ASN A 12 -27.08 11.02 12.57
N SER A 13 -26.51 11.21 13.77
CA SER A 13 -26.95 12.30 14.67
C SER A 13 -25.79 12.98 15.41
N TRP A 14 -25.65 14.28 15.15
CA TRP A 14 -24.55 15.13 15.61
C TRP A 14 -24.80 15.65 17.02
N ARG A 15 -23.87 15.43 17.95
CA ARG A 15 -23.57 16.37 19.06
C ARG A 15 -22.06 16.59 19.19
N LEU A 16 -21.45 17.22 18.19
CA LEU A 16 -20.12 17.82 18.36
C LEU A 16 -20.21 18.99 19.34
N THR A 17 -19.27 19.03 20.30
CA THR A 17 -19.05 20.14 21.23
C THR A 17 -18.66 21.43 20.49
N ALA A 18 -18.95 22.59 21.09
CA ALA A 18 -18.73 23.91 20.47
C ALA A 18 -17.28 24.17 19.98
N PRO A 19 -16.21 23.67 20.64
CA PRO A 19 -14.84 23.83 20.15
C PRO A 19 -14.58 23.10 18.82
N LEU A 20 -15.10 21.88 18.65
CA LEU A 20 -14.92 21.06 17.45
C LEU A 20 -15.64 21.65 16.23
N ARG A 21 -16.78 22.32 16.43
CA ARG A 21 -17.47 23.06 15.36
C ARG A 21 -16.66 24.25 14.85
N ARG A 22 -15.94 24.94 15.75
CA ARG A 22 -15.06 26.07 15.37
C ARG A 22 -13.82 25.60 14.62
N GLY A 23 -13.21 24.48 15.03
CA GLY A 23 -12.06 23.87 14.33
C GLY A 23 -12.41 23.45 12.90
N ARG A 24 -13.54 22.76 12.71
CA ARG A 24 -14.00 22.36 11.37
C ARG A 24 -14.31 23.56 10.47
N ALA A 25 -14.98 24.58 11.00
CA ALA A 25 -15.29 25.80 10.24
C ALA A 25 -14.04 26.58 9.80
N LEU A 26 -12.96 26.55 10.59
CA LEU A 26 -11.67 27.16 10.23
C LEU A 26 -10.96 26.37 9.12
N ALA A 27 -10.95 25.04 9.21
CA ALA A 27 -10.39 24.15 8.19
C ALA A 27 -11.11 24.31 6.84
N ASP A 28 -12.44 24.33 6.84
CA ASP A 28 -13.24 24.49 5.62
C ASP A 28 -13.03 25.86 4.95
N ARG A 29 -12.84 26.92 5.74
CA ARG A 29 -12.51 28.27 5.23
C ARG A 29 -11.09 28.33 4.65
N ALA A 30 -10.12 27.66 5.26
CA ALA A 30 -8.75 27.58 4.73
C ALA A 30 -8.72 26.85 3.38
N ILE A 31 -9.45 25.73 3.27
CA ILE A 31 -9.58 24.95 2.04
C ILE A 31 -10.28 25.76 0.93
N GLN A 32 -11.33 26.51 1.25
CA GLN A 32 -11.99 27.38 0.25
C GLN A 32 -11.11 28.54 -0.21
N ARG A 33 -10.25 29.08 0.66
CA ARG A 33 -9.33 30.17 0.31
C ARG A 33 -8.22 29.69 -0.62
N ALA A 34 -7.69 28.47 -0.40
CA ALA A 34 -6.72 27.83 -1.28
C ALA A 34 -7.27 27.58 -2.69
N LYS A 35 -8.54 27.19 -2.81
CA LYS A 35 -9.21 26.91 -4.10
C LYS A 35 -9.48 28.15 -4.97
N ARG A 36 -9.41 29.37 -4.41
CA ARG A 36 -9.77 30.63 -5.10
C ARG A 36 -8.58 31.42 -5.65
N SER A 37 -7.34 30.96 -5.48
CA SER A 37 -6.16 31.64 -6.02
C SER A 37 -6.09 31.52 -7.56
N SER A 38 -6.30 32.63 -8.26
CA SER A 38 -6.32 32.76 -9.73
C SER A 38 -4.95 32.50 -10.38
N THR A 39 -3.87 32.54 -9.60
CA THR A 39 -2.49 32.40 -10.06
C THR A 39 -2.17 30.96 -10.53
N LEU A 40 -2.82 29.94 -9.96
CA LEU A 40 -2.59 28.53 -10.33
C LEU A 40 -3.15 28.14 -11.71
N ARG A 41 -4.24 28.78 -12.17
CA ARG A 41 -4.83 28.50 -13.49
C ARG A 41 -3.98 29.04 -14.65
N ALA A 42 -3.23 30.12 -14.42
CA ALA A 42 -2.32 30.68 -15.41
C ALA A 42 -1.04 29.84 -15.56
N VAL A 43 -0.50 29.30 -14.46
CA VAL A 43 0.66 28.39 -14.46
C VAL A 43 0.32 27.06 -15.13
N ALA A 44 -0.86 26.48 -14.86
CA ALA A 44 -1.33 25.24 -15.49
C ALA A 44 -1.46 25.33 -17.03
N ARG A 45 -1.71 26.54 -17.58
CA ARG A 45 -1.74 26.76 -19.04
C ARG A 45 -0.35 26.87 -19.65
N ARG A 46 0.63 27.43 -18.92
CA ARG A 46 2.03 27.55 -19.35
C ARG A 46 2.76 26.20 -19.32
N VAL A 47 2.47 25.36 -18.32
CA VAL A 47 3.07 24.01 -18.18
C VAL A 47 2.60 23.05 -19.29
N ARG A 48 1.33 23.14 -19.74
CA ARG A 48 0.85 22.37 -20.91
C ARG A 48 1.54 22.72 -22.23
N GLY A 49 2.11 23.92 -22.34
CA GLY A 49 2.91 24.34 -23.50
C GLY A 49 4.34 23.81 -23.44
N ALA A 50 4.95 23.79 -22.25
CA ALA A 50 6.34 23.34 -22.06
C ALA A 50 6.51 21.80 -22.19
N LEU A 51 5.49 21.02 -21.87
CA LEU A 51 5.47 19.56 -22.08
C LEU A 51 5.48 19.13 -23.56
N ARG A 52 5.38 20.08 -24.51
CA ARG A 52 5.42 19.81 -25.96
C ARG A 52 6.76 20.14 -26.64
N SER A 53 7.74 20.67 -25.91
CA SER A 53 9.02 21.07 -26.49
C SER A 53 10.19 20.58 -25.64
N ARG A 54 10.89 19.54 -26.12
CA ARG A 54 12.23 19.14 -25.63
C ARG A 54 13.26 19.40 -26.73
N PRO A 55 14.45 19.96 -26.42
CA PRO A 55 15.59 19.92 -27.32
C PRO A 55 16.36 18.59 -27.16
N ALA A 56 16.96 18.12 -28.26
CA ALA A 56 17.71 16.86 -28.33
C ALA A 56 19.13 16.98 -27.74
N ALA A 57 19.61 15.90 -27.12
CA ALA A 57 21.02 15.69 -26.76
C ALA A 57 21.66 14.63 -27.70
N PRO A 58 22.97 14.68 -27.98
CA PRO A 58 23.54 14.03 -29.15
C PRO A 58 24.11 12.62 -28.90
N GLY A 59 23.92 11.75 -29.91
CA GLY A 59 24.95 10.85 -30.44
C GLY A 59 25.24 9.52 -29.72
N SER A 60 24.58 8.44 -30.14
CA SER A 60 25.20 7.11 -30.30
C SER A 60 24.33 6.24 -31.21
N THR A 61 24.94 5.65 -32.23
CA THR A 61 24.32 5.02 -33.41
C THR A 61 24.18 3.51 -33.24
N ALA A 62 22.96 2.98 -33.32
CA ALA A 62 22.63 1.63 -33.81
C ALA A 62 21.15 1.58 -34.29
N PRO A 63 20.81 0.86 -35.37
CA PRO A 63 19.53 1.01 -36.06
C PRO A 63 18.47 0.01 -35.59
N GLY A 64 17.22 0.45 -35.40
CA GLY A 64 16.08 -0.47 -35.30
C GLY A 64 14.81 0.12 -34.69
N SER A 65 13.84 0.44 -35.55
CA SER A 65 12.41 0.56 -35.27
C SER A 65 11.94 1.59 -34.23
N THR A 66 11.74 2.84 -34.68
CA THR A 66 10.92 3.83 -33.97
C THR A 66 9.43 3.45 -34.01
N ALA A 67 8.89 3.00 -32.88
CA ALA A 67 7.44 2.93 -32.66
C ALA A 67 6.85 4.37 -32.58
N PRO A 68 5.71 4.66 -33.23
CA PRO A 68 5.11 6.00 -33.18
C PRO A 68 4.49 6.27 -31.80
N GLY A 69 4.82 7.44 -31.22
CA GLY A 69 4.23 7.92 -29.97
C GLY A 69 2.71 8.13 -30.05
N PRO A 70 2.03 8.30 -28.89
CA PRO A 70 0.58 8.27 -28.81
C PRO A 70 -0.02 9.48 -29.53
N THR A 71 -0.60 9.22 -30.71
CA THR A 71 -1.43 10.20 -31.40
C THR A 71 -2.71 10.40 -30.58
N ALA A 72 -2.90 11.62 -30.08
CA ALA A 72 -4.18 12.05 -29.53
C ALA A 72 -5.24 11.98 -30.65
N ARG A 73 -5.96 10.86 -30.76
CA ARG A 73 -7.08 10.72 -31.69
C ARG A 73 -8.11 11.82 -31.39
N ARG A 74 -8.36 12.67 -32.39
CA ARG A 74 -9.49 13.62 -32.42
C ARG A 74 -10.78 12.87 -32.08
N ARG A 75 -11.56 13.40 -31.14
CA ARG A 75 -12.88 12.88 -30.78
C ARG A 75 -13.78 12.93 -32.03
N GLY A 76 -14.12 11.77 -32.58
CA GLY A 76 -15.20 11.64 -33.56
C GLY A 76 -16.57 12.00 -32.94
N PRO A 77 -17.61 12.24 -33.76
CA PRO A 77 -18.95 12.57 -33.28
C PRO A 77 -19.51 11.45 -32.37
N ARG A 78 -20.32 11.85 -31.39
CA ARG A 78 -21.01 10.91 -30.48
C ARG A 78 -22.03 10.12 -31.31
N ASP A 79 -21.77 8.84 -31.52
CA ASP A 79 -22.84 7.92 -31.91
C ASP A 79 -23.75 7.73 -30.69
N SER A 80 -24.95 8.28 -30.74
CA SER A 80 -25.91 8.30 -29.63
C SER A 80 -26.86 7.10 -29.62
N ARG A 81 -26.67 6.15 -30.54
CA ARG A 81 -27.48 4.93 -30.64
C ARG A 81 -27.32 4.05 -29.42
N ASP A 82 -28.36 3.26 -29.15
CA ASP A 82 -28.38 2.30 -28.04
C ASP A 82 -27.27 1.24 -28.24
N PRO A 83 -26.58 0.76 -27.18
CA PRO A 83 -25.55 -0.28 -27.31
C PRO A 83 -26.03 -1.53 -28.05
N LEU A 84 -27.29 -1.93 -27.87
CA LEU A 84 -27.88 -3.09 -28.54
C LEU A 84 -28.11 -2.81 -30.03
N GLU A 85 -28.56 -1.60 -30.38
CA GLU A 85 -28.67 -1.16 -31.77
C GLU A 85 -27.31 -1.18 -32.48
N LEU A 86 -26.24 -0.76 -31.80
CA LEU A 86 -24.88 -0.80 -32.34
C LEU A 86 -24.40 -2.23 -32.62
N LEU A 87 -24.69 -3.16 -31.71
CA LEU A 87 -24.35 -4.57 -31.89
C LEU A 87 -25.11 -5.19 -33.07
N HIS A 88 -26.41 -4.93 -33.19
CA HIS A 88 -27.23 -5.49 -34.28
C HIS A 88 -27.01 -4.82 -35.63
N ALA A 89 -26.52 -3.57 -35.66
CA ALA A 89 -26.13 -2.89 -36.90
C ALA A 89 -24.80 -3.38 -37.49
N HIS A 90 -24.09 -4.27 -36.80
CA HIS A 90 -22.81 -4.81 -37.26
C HIS A 90 -22.96 -5.66 -38.53
N ALA A 91 -22.14 -5.38 -39.54
CA ALA A 91 -22.06 -6.15 -40.77
C ALA A 91 -20.86 -7.09 -40.74
N VAL A 92 -21.09 -8.37 -40.99
CA VAL A 92 -20.02 -9.38 -41.03
C VAL A 92 -19.20 -9.19 -42.31
N PRO A 93 -17.86 -9.07 -42.21
CA PRO A 93 -16.99 -8.94 -43.37
C PRO A 93 -16.89 -10.28 -44.12
N ASP A 94 -17.03 -10.21 -45.45
CA ASP A 94 -16.85 -11.34 -46.37
C ASP A 94 -17.56 -12.64 -45.92
N GLU A 95 -18.85 -12.50 -45.61
CA GLU A 95 -19.65 -13.58 -45.01
C GLU A 95 -19.73 -14.84 -45.90
N ALA A 96 -19.72 -14.67 -47.23
CA ALA A 96 -19.71 -15.79 -48.17
C ALA A 96 -18.40 -16.60 -48.08
N ALA A 97 -17.24 -15.93 -48.01
CA ALA A 97 -15.97 -16.62 -47.82
C ALA A 97 -15.88 -17.33 -46.47
N LEU A 98 -16.39 -16.71 -45.39
CA LEU A 98 -16.44 -17.34 -44.08
C LEU A 98 -17.29 -18.62 -44.09
N ARG A 99 -18.44 -18.60 -44.75
CA ARG A 99 -19.30 -19.77 -44.92
C ARG A 99 -18.58 -20.88 -45.68
N SER A 100 -17.96 -20.56 -46.82
CA SER A 100 -17.24 -21.54 -47.62
C SER A 100 -16.03 -22.14 -46.86
N ALA A 101 -15.28 -21.30 -46.14
CA ALA A 101 -14.16 -21.75 -45.31
C ALA A 101 -14.62 -22.67 -44.16
N TYR A 102 -15.76 -22.35 -43.54
CA TYR A 102 -16.36 -23.20 -42.51
C TYR A 102 -16.81 -24.55 -43.09
N GLU A 103 -17.55 -24.56 -44.21
CA GLU A 103 -18.02 -25.81 -44.84
C GLU A 103 -16.86 -26.76 -45.20
N ALA A 104 -15.67 -26.22 -45.49
CA ALA A 104 -14.46 -26.98 -45.74
C ALA A 104 -13.70 -27.44 -44.47
N SER A 105 -14.02 -26.88 -43.31
CA SER A 105 -13.32 -27.13 -42.04
C SER A 105 -13.75 -28.44 -41.35
N ASP A 106 -12.89 -28.98 -40.50
CA ASP A 106 -13.23 -30.18 -39.73
C ASP A 106 -14.34 -29.91 -38.70
N VAL A 107 -14.40 -28.69 -38.14
CA VAL A 107 -15.42 -28.31 -37.15
C VAL A 107 -16.84 -28.30 -37.73
N ALA A 108 -17.00 -28.13 -39.05
CA ALA A 108 -18.32 -28.21 -39.69
C ALA A 108 -18.90 -29.63 -39.74
N ARG A 109 -18.06 -30.66 -39.53
CA ARG A 109 -18.49 -32.07 -39.44
C ARG A 109 -18.84 -32.48 -38.01
N GLU A 110 -18.54 -31.63 -37.02
CA GLU A 110 -18.85 -31.90 -35.63
C GLU A 110 -20.32 -31.58 -35.31
N PRO A 111 -20.93 -32.29 -34.34
CA PRO A 111 -22.24 -31.92 -33.84
C PRO A 111 -22.17 -30.57 -33.11
N ALA A 112 -23.07 -29.65 -33.46
CA ALA A 112 -23.17 -28.33 -32.84
C ALA A 112 -23.70 -28.44 -31.39
N THR A 113 -22.78 -28.79 -30.48
CA THR A 113 -22.98 -28.93 -29.04
C THR A 113 -22.40 -27.73 -28.30
N PHE A 114 -22.93 -27.45 -27.11
CA PHE A 114 -22.55 -26.29 -26.31
C PHE A 114 -22.02 -26.72 -24.93
N ALA A 115 -21.07 -25.98 -24.39
CA ALA A 115 -20.64 -26.13 -23.00
C ALA A 115 -20.59 -24.78 -22.30
N LEU A 116 -21.41 -24.62 -21.27
CA LEU A 116 -21.46 -23.46 -20.39
C LEU A 116 -20.59 -23.70 -19.18
N VAL A 117 -19.39 -23.12 -19.20
CA VAL A 117 -18.42 -23.24 -18.12
C VAL A 117 -18.38 -21.93 -17.34
N ARG A 118 -18.88 -21.97 -16.10
CA ARG A 118 -19.01 -20.78 -15.24
C ARG A 118 -17.83 -20.65 -14.28
N VAL A 119 -17.25 -19.45 -14.23
CA VAL A 119 -16.14 -19.15 -13.31
C VAL A 119 -16.68 -18.54 -12.00
N ILE A 120 -16.49 -19.25 -10.90
CA ILE A 120 -16.76 -18.78 -9.54
C ILE A 120 -15.47 -18.23 -8.94
N GLY A 121 -15.50 -16.99 -8.46
CA GLY A 121 -14.35 -16.32 -7.86
C GLY A 121 -14.66 -15.69 -6.52
N ASN A 122 -13.64 -15.07 -5.92
CA ASN A 122 -13.72 -14.44 -4.60
C ASN A 122 -14.78 -13.34 -4.49
N ASP A 123 -15.41 -13.27 -3.33
CA ASP A 123 -16.21 -12.11 -2.93
C ASP A 123 -15.32 -10.94 -2.54
N LEU A 124 -15.44 -9.83 -3.26
CA LEU A 124 -14.64 -8.63 -2.99
C LEU A 124 -15.44 -7.67 -2.10
N TYR A 125 -15.15 -7.64 -0.80
CA TYR A 125 -15.76 -6.70 0.14
C TYR A 125 -15.19 -5.27 -0.04
N PRO A 126 -16.01 -4.19 0.02
CA PRO A 126 -17.46 -4.14 0.26
C PRO A 126 -18.31 -4.20 -1.02
N ARG A 127 -17.73 -4.54 -2.17
CA ARG A 127 -18.45 -4.63 -3.43
C ARG A 127 -19.48 -5.77 -3.44
N HIS A 128 -19.18 -6.88 -2.75
CA HIS A 128 -20.09 -8.01 -2.53
C HIS A 128 -20.40 -8.17 -1.04
N LYS A 129 -21.57 -8.75 -0.76
CA LYS A 129 -21.85 -9.40 0.53
C LYS A 129 -20.96 -10.65 0.65
N ARG A 130 -20.56 -11.01 1.87
CA ARG A 130 -19.86 -12.29 2.13
C ARG A 130 -20.78 -13.46 1.79
N GLY A 131 -20.29 -14.40 0.98
CA GLY A 131 -21.05 -15.58 0.53
C GLY A 131 -21.95 -15.30 -0.67
N GLN A 132 -21.86 -14.12 -1.29
CA GLN A 132 -22.71 -13.75 -2.41
C GLN A 132 -22.48 -14.64 -3.63
N SER A 133 -21.23 -15.01 -3.91
CA SER A 133 -20.91 -15.95 -4.99
C SER A 133 -21.65 -17.29 -4.81
N ARG A 134 -21.71 -17.81 -3.57
CA ARG A 134 -22.41 -19.06 -3.25
C ARG A 134 -23.93 -18.92 -3.25
N GLU A 135 -24.47 -17.77 -2.81
CA GLU A 135 -25.91 -17.48 -2.93
C GLU A 135 -26.35 -17.44 -4.40
N ASN A 136 -25.57 -16.79 -5.26
CA ASN A 136 -25.85 -16.76 -6.70
C ASN A 136 -25.71 -18.16 -7.34
N LEU A 137 -24.72 -18.95 -6.91
CA LEU A 137 -24.58 -20.34 -7.33
C LEU A 137 -25.83 -21.15 -6.95
N ALA A 138 -26.29 -21.08 -5.71
CA ALA A 138 -27.49 -21.79 -5.25
C ALA A 138 -28.71 -21.42 -6.10
N PHE A 139 -28.93 -20.12 -6.35
CA PHE A 139 -30.02 -19.65 -7.20
C PHE A 139 -29.96 -20.23 -8.62
N VAL A 140 -28.77 -20.28 -9.24
CA VAL A 140 -28.60 -20.89 -10.56
C VAL A 140 -28.92 -22.39 -10.52
N LEU A 141 -28.43 -23.11 -9.51
CA LEU A 141 -28.63 -24.56 -9.40
C LEU A 141 -30.08 -24.95 -9.08
N GLU A 142 -30.85 -24.07 -8.43
CA GLU A 142 -32.24 -24.31 -8.05
C GLU A 142 -33.24 -23.92 -9.15
N HIS A 143 -32.91 -22.91 -9.96
CA HIS A 143 -33.90 -22.27 -10.85
C HIS A 143 -33.53 -22.21 -12.32
N GLU A 144 -32.27 -22.42 -12.69
CA GLU A 144 -31.90 -22.38 -14.10
C GLU A 144 -32.37 -23.65 -14.82
N PRO A 145 -33.14 -23.54 -15.91
CA PRO A 145 -33.62 -24.71 -16.63
C PRO A 145 -32.47 -25.53 -17.22
N GLU A 146 -32.75 -26.80 -17.50
CA GLU A 146 -31.90 -27.59 -18.39
C GLU A 146 -31.84 -26.92 -19.76
N LEU A 147 -30.62 -26.78 -20.30
CA LEU A 147 -30.35 -26.05 -21.52
C LEU A 147 -30.14 -27.07 -22.65
N GLU A 148 -31.09 -27.18 -23.57
CA GLU A 148 -31.05 -28.20 -24.63
C GLU A 148 -29.74 -28.15 -25.42
N GLY A 149 -29.04 -29.29 -25.49
CA GLY A 149 -27.77 -29.42 -26.21
C GLY A 149 -26.58 -28.74 -25.52
N CYS A 150 -26.71 -28.34 -24.25
CA CYS A 150 -25.67 -27.67 -23.47
C CYS A 150 -25.27 -28.44 -22.21
N THR A 151 -23.98 -28.73 -22.10
CA THR A 151 -23.38 -29.24 -20.86
C THR A 151 -23.03 -28.07 -19.95
N LYS A 152 -23.45 -28.11 -18.69
CA LYS A 152 -23.05 -27.13 -17.66
C LYS A 152 -21.87 -27.66 -16.85
N ALA A 153 -20.86 -26.84 -16.65
CA ALA A 153 -19.72 -27.14 -15.79
C ALA A 153 -19.18 -25.86 -15.13
N TRP A 154 -18.25 -26.02 -14.18
CA TRP A 154 -17.80 -24.92 -13.33
C TRP A 154 -16.29 -24.86 -13.17
N ILE A 155 -15.78 -23.67 -12.88
CA ILE A 155 -14.43 -23.45 -12.38
C ILE A 155 -14.51 -22.77 -11.02
N VAL A 156 -13.92 -23.39 -10.00
CA VAL A 156 -13.69 -22.78 -8.69
C VAL A 156 -12.32 -22.11 -8.72
N ASN A 157 -12.29 -20.79 -8.84
CA ASN A 157 -11.08 -20.01 -9.16
C ASN A 157 -10.52 -19.27 -7.94
N ARG A 158 -9.42 -19.81 -7.40
CA ARG A 158 -8.54 -19.21 -6.40
C ARG A 158 -9.29 -18.62 -5.22
N ILE A 159 -10.30 -19.33 -4.73
CA ILE A 159 -11.05 -18.90 -3.55
C ILE A 159 -10.10 -18.92 -2.35
N GLN A 160 -9.87 -17.74 -1.76
CA GLN A 160 -8.88 -17.58 -0.69
C GLN A 160 -9.39 -18.00 0.69
N ASP A 161 -10.71 -17.98 0.89
CA ASP A 161 -11.36 -18.40 2.12
C ASP A 161 -11.66 -19.90 2.00
N THR A 162 -10.90 -20.73 2.73
CA THR A 162 -10.95 -22.18 2.62
C THR A 162 -12.32 -22.76 2.99
N ASP A 163 -13.01 -22.13 3.95
CA ASP A 163 -14.32 -22.56 4.39
C ASP A 163 -15.38 -22.24 3.32
N GLU A 164 -15.28 -21.06 2.70
CA GLU A 164 -16.17 -20.69 1.61
C GLU A 164 -15.89 -21.52 0.34
N GLU A 165 -14.62 -21.86 0.05
CA GLU A 165 -14.27 -22.77 -1.04
C GLU A 165 -14.91 -24.15 -0.83
N ALA A 166 -14.77 -24.71 0.38
CA ALA A 166 -15.37 -25.99 0.74
C ALA A 166 -16.91 -25.95 0.62
N ALA A 167 -17.55 -24.88 1.08
CA ALA A 167 -19.00 -24.71 0.98
C ALA A 167 -19.49 -24.59 -0.47
N ILE A 168 -18.73 -23.95 -1.35
CA ILE A 168 -19.02 -23.90 -2.79
C ILE A 168 -18.92 -25.29 -3.41
N ILE A 169 -17.85 -26.03 -3.10
CA ILE A 169 -17.62 -27.39 -3.62
C ILE A 169 -18.74 -28.33 -3.15
N GLU A 170 -19.09 -28.31 -1.87
CA GLU A 170 -20.18 -29.14 -1.33
C GLU A 170 -21.52 -28.83 -2.01
N LEU A 171 -21.80 -27.56 -2.32
CA LEU A 171 -23.01 -27.18 -3.04
C LEU A 171 -23.02 -27.74 -4.48
N LEU A 172 -21.88 -27.70 -5.18
CA LEU A 172 -21.74 -28.30 -6.51
C LEU A 172 -21.93 -29.83 -6.47
N ASP A 173 -21.28 -30.51 -5.53
CA ASP A 173 -21.36 -31.96 -5.37
C ASP A 173 -22.80 -32.42 -5.06
N ARG A 174 -23.51 -31.72 -4.17
CA ARG A 174 -24.91 -32.02 -3.83
C ARG A 174 -25.86 -31.90 -5.01
N HIS A 175 -25.56 -31.04 -5.98
CA HIS A 175 -26.34 -30.88 -7.22
C HIS A 175 -25.75 -31.66 -8.41
N GLY A 176 -24.81 -32.58 -8.16
CA GLY A 176 -24.22 -33.44 -9.19
C GLY A 176 -23.49 -32.68 -10.31
N GLN A 177 -22.95 -31.50 -10.00
CA GLN A 177 -22.30 -30.63 -10.98
C GLN A 177 -20.82 -30.99 -11.16
N THR A 178 -20.33 -30.88 -12.39
CA THR A 178 -18.90 -31.08 -12.69
C THR A 178 -18.13 -29.76 -12.57
N TYR A 179 -16.92 -29.81 -12.00
CA TYR A 179 -16.09 -28.63 -11.84
C TYR A 179 -14.59 -28.92 -11.92
N ARG A 180 -13.81 -27.88 -12.24
CA ARG A 180 -12.35 -27.84 -12.08
C ARG A 180 -11.98 -26.84 -11.00
N ARG A 181 -10.95 -27.15 -10.22
CA ARG A 181 -10.41 -26.27 -9.18
C ARG A 181 -9.09 -25.66 -9.63
N ILE A 182 -8.98 -24.34 -9.54
CA ILE A 182 -7.71 -23.61 -9.61
C ILE A 182 -7.42 -23.12 -8.19
N ALA A 183 -6.62 -23.85 -7.42
CA ALA A 183 -6.41 -23.54 -6.01
C ALA A 183 -5.65 -22.21 -5.80
N PHE A 184 -5.93 -21.53 -4.70
CA PHE A 184 -5.12 -20.42 -4.22
C PHE A 184 -3.84 -20.98 -3.56
N ASP A 185 -2.67 -20.56 -4.04
CA ASP A 185 -1.36 -20.93 -3.49
C ASP A 185 -0.79 -19.74 -2.71
N GLN A 186 -0.80 -19.87 -1.39
CA GLN A 186 -0.35 -18.83 -0.47
C GLN A 186 1.14 -18.49 -0.63
N ASP A 187 1.98 -19.47 -0.93
CA ASP A 187 3.42 -19.27 -1.07
C ASP A 187 3.74 -18.59 -2.41
N ALA A 188 3.01 -18.94 -3.47
CA ALA A 188 3.08 -18.24 -4.74
C ALA A 188 2.65 -16.78 -4.59
N TYR A 189 1.56 -16.51 -3.86
CA TYR A 189 1.09 -15.15 -3.61
C TYR A 189 2.09 -14.31 -2.79
N ALA A 190 2.70 -14.90 -1.75
CA ALA A 190 3.64 -14.22 -0.87
C ALA A 190 4.87 -13.64 -1.60
N ARG A 191 5.25 -14.22 -2.75
CA ARG A 191 6.37 -13.77 -3.58
C ARG A 191 6.03 -12.64 -4.55
N ILE A 192 4.77 -12.23 -4.64
CA ILE A 192 4.33 -11.21 -5.59
C ILE A 192 4.46 -9.82 -4.97
N GLY A 193 5.34 -8.98 -5.54
CA GLY A 193 5.51 -7.58 -5.15
C GLY A 193 4.54 -6.59 -5.83
N PHE A 194 4.85 -5.31 -5.71
CA PHE A 194 4.11 -4.22 -6.37
C PHE A 194 4.71 -3.88 -7.75
N ASP A 195 3.88 -3.41 -8.68
CA ASP A 195 4.28 -3.05 -10.04
C ASP A 195 4.84 -1.62 -10.11
N HIS A 196 6.04 -1.42 -9.57
CA HIS A 196 6.74 -0.13 -9.68
C HIS A 196 7.15 0.22 -11.11
N ALA A 197 7.19 -0.75 -12.03
CA ALA A 197 7.39 -0.49 -13.45
C ALA A 197 6.22 0.30 -14.07
N ALA A 198 5.06 0.32 -13.42
CA ALA A 198 3.94 1.18 -13.79
C ALA A 198 4.20 2.68 -13.50
N LEU A 199 5.18 3.00 -12.66
CA LEU A 199 5.51 4.38 -12.30
C LEU A 199 6.34 5.05 -13.40
N PRO A 200 6.08 6.34 -13.72
CA PRO A 200 6.92 7.10 -14.65
C PRO A 200 8.39 7.25 -14.23
N SER A 201 8.65 7.25 -12.92
CA SER A 201 9.98 7.27 -12.32
C SER A 201 9.95 6.56 -10.96
N PRO A 202 11.10 6.08 -10.44
CA PRO A 202 11.13 5.40 -9.14
C PRO A 202 10.60 6.25 -7.97
N ASP A 203 10.93 7.54 -7.94
CA ASP A 203 10.49 8.51 -6.93
C ASP A 203 9.12 9.15 -7.21
N TYR A 204 8.38 8.68 -8.22
CA TYR A 204 7.19 9.35 -8.72
C TYR A 204 6.14 9.59 -7.63
N LEU A 205 5.93 8.63 -6.71
CA LEU A 205 4.92 8.74 -5.64
C LEU A 205 5.21 9.87 -4.64
N ALA A 206 6.45 10.33 -4.55
CA ALA A 206 6.85 11.48 -3.74
C ALA A 206 6.94 12.79 -4.55
N SER A 207 6.72 12.73 -5.87
CA SER A 207 6.88 13.87 -6.77
C SER A 207 5.70 14.86 -6.71
N ALA A 208 5.96 16.10 -7.14
CA ALA A 208 4.92 17.10 -7.34
C ALA A 208 3.91 16.68 -8.44
N ASP A 209 4.34 15.90 -9.42
CA ASP A 209 3.47 15.40 -10.49
C ASP A 209 2.42 14.42 -9.96
N HIS A 210 2.81 13.52 -9.06
CA HIS A 210 1.87 12.64 -8.36
C HIS A 210 0.90 13.43 -7.46
N ALA A 211 1.40 14.43 -6.74
CA ALA A 211 0.58 15.29 -5.90
C ALA A 211 -0.43 16.13 -6.71
N ALA A 212 -0.12 16.45 -7.96
CA ALA A 212 -0.98 17.19 -8.87
C ALA A 212 -2.05 16.31 -9.57
N LEU A 213 -2.01 14.98 -9.41
CA LEU A 213 -3.02 14.10 -9.97
C LEU A 213 -4.38 14.31 -9.29
N GLU A 214 -5.45 14.24 -10.08
CA GLU A 214 -6.81 14.20 -9.53
C GLU A 214 -6.97 12.97 -8.61
N PRO A 215 -7.75 13.05 -7.51
CA PRO A 215 -7.87 11.95 -6.55
C PRO A 215 -8.33 10.62 -7.16
N ALA A 216 -9.18 10.67 -8.19
CA ALA A 216 -9.60 9.47 -8.92
C ALA A 216 -8.47 8.81 -9.72
N MET A 217 -7.50 9.60 -10.17
CA MET A 217 -6.32 9.12 -10.89
C MET A 217 -5.27 8.55 -9.92
N GLN A 218 -5.10 9.16 -8.74
CA GLN A 218 -4.28 8.58 -7.66
C GLN A 218 -4.79 7.19 -7.24
N ARG A 219 -6.11 7.03 -7.05
CA ARG A 219 -6.69 5.69 -6.75
C ARG A 219 -6.43 4.66 -7.85
N ARG A 220 -6.48 5.08 -9.12
CA ARG A 220 -6.17 4.21 -10.26
C ARG A 220 -4.69 3.84 -10.33
N LEU A 221 -3.80 4.78 -9.99
CA LEU A 221 -2.37 4.50 -9.88
C LEU A 221 -2.10 3.46 -8.79
N VAL A 222 -2.73 3.60 -7.61
CA VAL A 222 -2.64 2.58 -6.56
C VAL A 222 -3.13 1.22 -7.07
N THR A 223 -4.27 1.16 -7.75
CA THR A 223 -4.74 -0.11 -8.34
C THR A 223 -3.76 -0.68 -9.38
N ALA A 224 -3.06 0.17 -10.12
CA ALA A 224 -2.06 -0.23 -11.11
C ALA A 224 -0.78 -0.78 -10.46
N LEU A 225 -0.35 -0.23 -9.32
CA LEU A 225 0.72 -0.81 -8.50
C LEU A 225 0.34 -2.19 -7.96
N TYR A 226 -0.96 -2.45 -7.73
CA TYR A 226 -1.50 -3.71 -7.20
C TYR A 226 -1.73 -4.77 -8.29
N ARG A 227 -1.47 -4.43 -9.55
CA ARG A 227 -1.82 -5.26 -10.71
C ARG A 227 -1.28 -6.69 -10.61
N PRO A 228 -0.01 -6.98 -10.28
CA PRO A 228 0.49 -8.36 -10.23
C PRO A 228 -0.27 -9.20 -9.20
N LYS A 229 -0.51 -8.63 -8.01
CA LYS A 229 -1.32 -9.27 -6.97
C LYS A 229 -2.78 -9.45 -7.41
N ASN A 230 -3.38 -8.47 -8.09
CA ASN A 230 -4.75 -8.57 -8.64
C ASN A 230 -4.85 -9.67 -9.72
N LEU A 231 -3.90 -9.72 -10.65
CA LEU A 231 -3.81 -10.76 -11.67
C LEU A 231 -3.74 -12.16 -11.03
N TYR A 232 -3.05 -12.29 -9.91
CA TYR A 232 -2.99 -13.54 -9.18
C TYR A 232 -4.28 -13.85 -8.41
N VAL A 233 -4.78 -12.94 -7.57
CA VAL A 233 -5.89 -13.21 -6.65
C VAL A 233 -7.21 -13.35 -7.40
N MET A 234 -7.49 -12.43 -8.33
CA MET A 234 -8.76 -12.44 -9.05
C MET A 234 -8.70 -13.37 -10.26
N HIS A 235 -7.52 -13.53 -10.88
CA HIS A 235 -7.22 -14.49 -11.95
C HIS A 235 -8.34 -14.64 -12.98
N ASN A 236 -8.96 -13.52 -13.35
CA ASN A 236 -10.25 -13.54 -14.03
C ASN A 236 -10.12 -13.95 -15.50
N ASN A 237 -9.16 -13.40 -16.24
CA ASN A 237 -8.94 -13.77 -17.63
C ASN A 237 -8.26 -15.14 -17.77
N GLY A 238 -7.34 -15.49 -16.87
CA GLY A 238 -6.77 -16.84 -16.81
C GLY A 238 -7.84 -17.91 -16.53
N ALA A 239 -8.75 -17.66 -15.60
CA ALA A 239 -9.87 -18.56 -15.36
C ALA A 239 -10.86 -18.64 -16.53
N ARG A 240 -11.08 -17.54 -17.27
CA ARG A 240 -11.90 -17.58 -18.49
C ARG A 240 -11.23 -18.38 -19.60
N ASN A 241 -9.92 -18.27 -19.78
CA ASN A 241 -9.18 -19.09 -20.75
C ASN A 241 -9.24 -20.57 -20.36
N ALA A 242 -9.05 -20.89 -19.07
CA ALA A 242 -9.27 -22.25 -18.57
C ALA A 242 -10.71 -22.74 -18.79
N ALA A 243 -11.70 -21.86 -18.69
CA ALA A 243 -13.10 -22.17 -18.99
C ALA A 243 -13.33 -22.44 -20.49
N VAL A 244 -12.67 -21.69 -21.38
CA VAL A 244 -12.69 -21.95 -22.83
C VAL A 244 -12.11 -23.32 -23.14
N GLU A 245 -10.94 -23.64 -22.58
CA GLU A 245 -10.29 -24.93 -22.77
C GLU A 245 -11.17 -26.08 -22.27
N TYR A 246 -11.67 -25.97 -21.04
CA TYR A 246 -12.54 -26.99 -20.47
C TYR A 246 -13.84 -27.15 -21.28
N ALA A 247 -14.44 -26.05 -21.73
CA ALA A 247 -15.64 -26.09 -22.56
C ALA A 247 -15.37 -26.79 -23.90
N HIS A 248 -14.22 -26.56 -24.53
CA HIS A 248 -13.86 -27.18 -25.80
C HIS A 248 -13.56 -28.67 -25.70
N GLU A 249 -13.18 -29.18 -24.54
CA GLU A 249 -13.12 -30.62 -24.29
C GLU A 249 -14.51 -31.26 -24.26
N LEU A 250 -15.54 -30.50 -23.86
CA LEU A 250 -16.91 -30.98 -23.69
C LEU A 250 -17.79 -30.78 -24.93
N ALA A 251 -17.53 -29.72 -25.71
CA ALA A 251 -18.43 -29.28 -26.77
C ALA A 251 -17.73 -28.46 -27.87
N THR A 252 -18.41 -28.29 -29.00
CA THR A 252 -17.93 -27.47 -30.12
C THR A 252 -17.98 -25.97 -29.81
N TRP A 253 -18.96 -25.52 -29.04
CA TRP A 253 -19.13 -24.11 -28.64
C TRP A 253 -18.89 -23.90 -27.15
N ALA A 254 -17.96 -23.01 -26.82
CA ALA A 254 -17.59 -22.64 -25.46
C ALA A 254 -18.28 -21.35 -25.00
N LEU A 255 -18.90 -21.40 -23.82
CA LEU A 255 -19.51 -20.25 -23.15
C LEU A 255 -18.78 -20.02 -21.80
N PRO A 256 -17.61 -19.34 -21.80
CA PRO A 256 -16.76 -19.14 -20.62
C PRO A 256 -17.26 -17.97 -19.74
N TRP A 257 -18.42 -18.14 -19.10
CA TRP A 257 -19.16 -17.03 -18.51
C TRP A 257 -18.84 -16.79 -17.03
N ASP A 258 -19.15 -15.58 -16.57
CA ASP A 258 -19.03 -15.22 -15.16
C ASP A 258 -20.03 -16.04 -14.32
N GLY A 259 -19.64 -16.50 -13.11
CA GLY A 259 -20.44 -17.41 -12.29
C GLY A 259 -21.80 -16.88 -11.81
N ASN A 260 -22.03 -15.58 -11.95
CA ASN A 260 -23.31 -14.94 -11.64
C ASN A 260 -24.20 -14.72 -12.89
N GLY A 261 -23.87 -15.35 -14.02
CA GLY A 261 -24.71 -15.36 -15.21
C GLY A 261 -25.84 -16.39 -15.11
N PHE A 262 -27.07 -15.96 -15.35
CA PHE A 262 -28.29 -16.80 -15.34
C PHE A 262 -28.99 -16.77 -16.70
N VAL A 263 -29.42 -17.94 -17.19
CA VAL A 263 -29.99 -18.14 -18.52
C VAL A 263 -31.43 -18.61 -18.41
N ARG A 264 -32.37 -17.79 -18.90
CA ARG A 264 -33.77 -18.21 -19.06
C ARG A 264 -33.93 -19.10 -20.30
N ALA A 265 -34.94 -19.95 -20.32
CA ALA A 265 -35.20 -20.88 -21.42
C ALA A 265 -35.40 -20.16 -22.77
N ASP A 266 -36.14 -19.05 -22.78
CA ASP A 266 -36.35 -18.21 -23.97
C ASP A 266 -35.04 -17.60 -24.49
N ALA A 267 -34.20 -17.12 -23.56
CA ALA A 267 -32.89 -16.56 -23.88
C ALA A 267 -31.94 -17.62 -24.46
N TRP A 268 -31.97 -18.84 -23.92
CA TRP A 268 -31.21 -19.98 -24.43
C TRP A 268 -31.65 -20.40 -25.83
N ASN A 269 -32.95 -20.54 -26.06
CA ASN A 269 -33.49 -20.93 -27.36
C ASN A 269 -33.07 -19.91 -28.43
N ALA A 270 -33.22 -18.61 -28.15
CA ALA A 270 -32.78 -17.55 -29.05
C ALA A 270 -31.26 -17.57 -29.31
N LEU A 271 -30.45 -17.88 -28.29
CA LEU A 271 -29.01 -18.03 -28.43
C LEU A 271 -28.68 -19.19 -29.37
N ARG A 272 -29.22 -20.38 -29.08
CA ARG A 272 -28.96 -21.61 -29.83
C ARG A 272 -29.41 -21.46 -31.29
N GLU A 273 -30.60 -20.93 -31.54
CA GLU A 273 -31.09 -20.66 -32.89
C GLU A 273 -30.16 -19.72 -33.67
N ALA A 274 -29.72 -18.62 -33.07
CA ALA A 274 -28.82 -17.67 -33.70
C ALA A 274 -27.44 -18.28 -34.04
N VAL A 275 -26.90 -19.11 -33.14
CA VAL A 275 -25.62 -19.82 -33.38
C VAL A 275 -25.76 -20.84 -34.49
N LEU A 276 -26.81 -21.67 -34.46
CA LEU A 276 -27.07 -22.70 -35.46
C LEU A 276 -27.41 -22.14 -36.85
N ALA A 277 -27.97 -20.94 -36.92
CA ALA A 277 -28.24 -20.26 -38.18
C ALA A 277 -26.98 -19.74 -38.87
N ARG A 278 -25.94 -19.41 -38.11
CA ARG A 278 -24.68 -18.82 -38.63
C ARG A 278 -23.44 -19.51 -38.05
N PRO A 279 -23.33 -20.84 -38.16
CA PRO A 279 -22.29 -21.61 -37.46
C PRO A 279 -20.89 -21.32 -37.99
N TYR A 280 -20.78 -20.69 -39.17
CA TYR A 280 -19.53 -20.24 -39.78
C TYR A 280 -18.88 -19.04 -39.07
N LEU A 281 -19.58 -18.33 -38.19
CA LEU A 281 -19.00 -17.28 -37.36
C LEU A 281 -18.29 -17.86 -36.13
N PRO A 282 -16.99 -17.62 -35.92
CA PRO A 282 -16.27 -18.20 -34.78
C PRO A 282 -16.67 -17.62 -33.42
N TYR A 283 -17.35 -16.46 -33.39
CA TYR A 283 -17.73 -15.78 -32.16
C TYR A 283 -19.21 -15.37 -32.16
N PHE A 284 -19.84 -15.40 -30.99
CA PHE A 284 -21.12 -14.72 -30.77
C PHE A 284 -21.06 -13.87 -29.52
N VAL A 285 -21.49 -12.62 -29.65
CA VAL A 285 -21.66 -11.69 -28.53
C VAL A 285 -23.06 -11.90 -27.95
N VAL A 286 -23.14 -12.04 -26.63
CA VAL A 286 -24.39 -12.30 -25.91
C VAL A 286 -24.70 -11.11 -25.02
N PRO A 287 -25.65 -10.24 -25.41
CA PRO A 287 -26.06 -9.09 -24.62
C PRO A 287 -26.39 -9.47 -23.16
N MET A 288 -26.00 -8.61 -22.21
CA MET A 288 -26.19 -8.88 -20.79
C MET A 288 -27.15 -7.87 -20.15
N GLN A 289 -28.09 -8.36 -19.35
CA GLN A 289 -28.99 -7.57 -18.51
C GLN A 289 -28.55 -7.69 -17.05
N ARG A 290 -28.42 -6.57 -16.33
CA ARG A 290 -28.25 -6.63 -14.87
C ARG A 290 -29.62 -6.62 -14.19
N VAL A 291 -29.79 -7.48 -13.19
CA VAL A 291 -31.01 -7.49 -12.37
C VAL A 291 -30.75 -6.89 -10.98
N GLU A 292 -31.76 -6.22 -10.44
CA GLU A 292 -31.73 -5.71 -9.06
C GLU A 292 -32.19 -6.78 -8.07
N ASP A 293 -33.21 -7.56 -8.45
CA ASP A 293 -33.71 -8.73 -7.73
C ASP A 293 -33.63 -9.96 -8.64
N ASN A 294 -33.09 -11.06 -8.12
CA ASN A 294 -32.98 -12.31 -8.85
C ASN A 294 -34.36 -12.93 -9.10
N ALA A 295 -35.34 -12.71 -8.20
CA ALA A 295 -36.69 -13.27 -8.31
C ALA A 295 -37.45 -12.77 -9.55
N ASP A 296 -37.11 -11.58 -10.06
CA ASP A 296 -37.72 -11.02 -11.27
C ASP A 296 -37.52 -11.93 -12.50
N LEU A 297 -36.41 -12.68 -12.55
CA LEU A 297 -36.09 -13.60 -13.65
C LEU A 297 -36.99 -14.83 -13.71
N LEU A 298 -37.66 -15.16 -12.60
CA LEU A 298 -38.57 -16.29 -12.48
C LEU A 298 -39.99 -15.96 -12.99
N ARG A 299 -40.26 -14.69 -13.28
CA ARG A 299 -41.56 -14.26 -13.80
C ARG A 299 -41.68 -14.56 -15.29
N ASP A 300 -42.85 -15.02 -15.71
CA ASP A 300 -43.13 -15.29 -17.12
C ASP A 300 -43.18 -14.00 -17.97
N ASP A 301 -43.59 -12.89 -17.36
CA ASP A 301 -43.75 -11.57 -18.00
C ASP A 301 -42.44 -10.73 -18.03
N TYR A 302 -41.30 -11.33 -17.68
CA TYR A 302 -40.02 -10.62 -17.68
C TYR A 302 -39.56 -10.30 -19.11
N HIS A 303 -39.28 -9.02 -19.36
CA HIS A 303 -38.72 -8.53 -20.63
C HIS A 303 -37.33 -7.92 -20.40
N ALA A 304 -36.31 -8.44 -21.06
CA ALA A 304 -34.93 -7.96 -20.94
C ALA A 304 -34.66 -6.76 -21.85
N HIS A 305 -33.80 -5.84 -21.40
CA HIS A 305 -33.24 -4.76 -22.22
C HIS A 305 -31.69 -4.72 -22.06
N PRO A 306 -30.99 -5.76 -22.57
CA PRO A 306 -29.65 -6.14 -22.14
C PRO A 306 -28.54 -5.23 -22.69
N VAL A 307 -28.33 -4.07 -22.07
CA VAL A 307 -27.37 -3.04 -22.53
C VAL A 307 -26.03 -3.00 -21.77
N GLU A 308 -25.79 -3.94 -20.85
CA GLU A 308 -24.52 -4.02 -20.10
C GLU A 308 -23.40 -4.69 -20.91
N GLU A 309 -22.18 -4.73 -20.36
CA GLU A 309 -21.04 -5.42 -20.96
C GLU A 309 -21.39 -6.89 -21.28
N PRO A 310 -21.38 -7.32 -22.57
CA PRO A 310 -21.90 -8.61 -22.97
C PRO A 310 -21.02 -9.79 -22.51
N GLN A 311 -21.53 -11.01 -22.68
CA GLN A 311 -20.75 -12.25 -22.67
C GLN A 311 -20.36 -12.64 -24.10
N VAL A 312 -19.56 -13.70 -24.25
CA VAL A 312 -19.10 -14.20 -25.54
C VAL A 312 -19.21 -15.73 -25.61
N VAL A 313 -19.48 -16.24 -26.80
CA VAL A 313 -19.41 -17.65 -27.18
C VAL A 313 -18.28 -17.80 -28.20
N LEU A 314 -17.47 -18.85 -28.06
CA LEU A 314 -16.35 -19.15 -28.95
C LEU A 314 -16.55 -20.53 -29.58
N ARG A 315 -16.31 -20.67 -30.88
CA ARG A 315 -16.23 -21.98 -31.55
C ARG A 315 -14.87 -22.63 -31.28
N ARG A 316 -14.79 -23.96 -31.34
CA ARG A 316 -13.57 -24.74 -31.04
C ARG A 316 -12.30 -24.29 -31.76
N ASP A 317 -12.44 -23.82 -33.00
CA ASP A 317 -11.35 -23.33 -33.83
C ASP A 317 -11.13 -21.80 -33.76
N ALA A 318 -11.88 -21.09 -32.91
CA ALA A 318 -11.69 -19.67 -32.66
C ALA A 318 -10.29 -19.41 -32.06
N ARG A 319 -9.58 -18.41 -32.57
CA ARG A 319 -8.17 -18.16 -32.23
C ARG A 319 -7.97 -17.21 -31.06
N GLU A 320 -8.90 -16.29 -30.87
CA GLU A 320 -8.78 -15.23 -29.87
C GLU A 320 -9.08 -15.75 -28.46
N ARG A 321 -8.37 -15.20 -27.49
CA ARG A 321 -8.46 -15.55 -26.06
C ARG A 321 -8.44 -14.27 -25.23
N PHE A 322 -8.82 -14.38 -23.96
CA PHE A 322 -8.77 -13.24 -23.05
C PHE A 322 -7.32 -12.91 -22.70
N ASP A 323 -6.92 -11.65 -22.82
CA ASP A 323 -5.56 -11.23 -22.49
C ASP A 323 -5.34 -11.21 -20.97
N GLU A 324 -4.53 -12.13 -20.47
CA GLU A 324 -4.26 -12.31 -19.04
C GLU A 324 -3.46 -11.16 -18.41
N ARG A 325 -2.94 -10.23 -19.21
CA ARG A 325 -2.26 -9.03 -18.68
C ARG A 325 -3.25 -8.00 -18.11
N PHE A 326 -4.53 -8.09 -18.49
CA PHE A 326 -5.56 -7.12 -18.09
C PHE A 326 -6.24 -7.53 -16.78
N PRO A 327 -6.04 -6.78 -15.68
CA PRO A 327 -6.52 -7.19 -14.37
C PRO A 327 -8.01 -6.95 -14.18
N TYR A 328 -8.58 -7.65 -13.21
CA TYR A 328 -9.96 -7.43 -12.79
C TYR A 328 -10.18 -5.95 -12.42
N GLY A 329 -11.27 -5.37 -12.92
CA GLY A 329 -11.61 -3.97 -12.74
C GLY A 329 -10.95 -2.99 -13.71
N ARG A 330 -10.05 -3.46 -14.59
CA ARG A 330 -9.46 -2.65 -15.68
C ARG A 330 -9.65 -3.30 -17.05
N ARG A 331 -10.92 -3.35 -17.48
CA ARG A 331 -11.33 -3.74 -18.85
C ARG A 331 -10.89 -5.15 -19.28
N PRO A 332 -10.97 -6.15 -18.40
CA PRO A 332 -10.42 -7.47 -18.69
C PRO A 332 -11.13 -8.19 -19.85
N LYS A 333 -12.45 -8.06 -19.96
CA LYS A 333 -13.24 -8.66 -21.06
C LYS A 333 -13.23 -7.78 -22.32
N VAL A 334 -13.29 -6.48 -22.09
CA VAL A 334 -13.34 -5.44 -23.12
C VAL A 334 -12.12 -5.47 -24.04
N GLU A 335 -10.96 -5.93 -23.56
CA GLU A 335 -9.79 -6.15 -24.42
C GLU A 335 -10.10 -7.10 -25.59
N LEU A 336 -10.73 -8.24 -25.32
CA LEU A 336 -11.15 -9.18 -26.35
C LEU A 336 -12.18 -8.54 -27.30
N PHE A 337 -13.11 -7.74 -26.78
CA PHE A 337 -14.08 -7.01 -27.61
C PHE A 337 -13.40 -6.01 -28.55
N TRP A 338 -12.36 -5.32 -28.09
CA TRP A 338 -11.55 -4.48 -28.99
C TRP A 338 -10.82 -5.29 -30.05
N ARG A 339 -10.20 -6.42 -29.66
CA ARG A 339 -9.51 -7.31 -30.62
C ARG A 339 -10.46 -7.83 -31.70
N LEU A 340 -11.69 -8.18 -31.32
CA LEU A 340 -12.75 -8.66 -32.22
C LEU A 340 -13.49 -7.53 -32.96
N GLY A 341 -13.22 -6.26 -32.65
CA GLY A 341 -13.93 -5.13 -33.26
C GLY A 341 -15.41 -5.03 -32.87
N VAL A 342 -15.78 -5.52 -31.68
CA VAL A 342 -17.15 -5.42 -31.16
C VAL A 342 -17.43 -3.98 -30.72
N PRO A 343 -18.46 -3.31 -31.30
CA PRO A 343 -18.76 -1.93 -30.97
C PRO A 343 -19.32 -1.82 -29.54
N GLY A 344 -19.05 -0.70 -28.87
CA GLY A 344 -19.60 -0.46 -27.53
C GLY A 344 -19.07 0.80 -26.87
N PRO A 345 -19.58 1.14 -25.67
CA PRO A 345 -19.20 2.36 -24.96
C PRO A 345 -17.70 2.42 -24.63
N TRP A 346 -17.01 1.28 -24.60
CA TRP A 346 -15.58 1.14 -24.30
C TRP A 346 -14.64 1.76 -25.33
N GLU A 347 -15.08 1.97 -26.57
CA GLU A 347 -14.28 2.67 -27.60
C GLU A 347 -13.93 4.11 -27.18
N ARG A 348 -14.68 4.66 -26.23
CA ARG A 348 -14.54 6.03 -25.73
C ARG A 348 -13.78 6.11 -24.40
N TRP A 349 -13.42 4.98 -23.81
CA TRP A 349 -12.75 4.94 -22.51
C TRP A 349 -11.26 5.27 -22.68
N ASN A 350 -10.79 6.26 -21.91
CA ASN A 350 -9.39 6.70 -21.96
C ASN A 350 -8.49 5.76 -21.16
N ASP A 351 -7.34 5.41 -21.72
CA ASP A 351 -6.27 4.73 -20.97
C ASP A 351 -5.55 5.73 -20.05
N ASP A 352 -5.15 5.27 -18.87
CA ASP A 352 -4.19 5.98 -18.04
C ASP A 352 -2.76 5.59 -18.49
N PRO A 353 -1.72 6.40 -18.21
CA PRO A 353 -0.36 6.13 -18.69
C PRO A 353 0.23 4.78 -18.26
N TRP A 354 -0.26 4.20 -17.18
CA TRP A 354 0.19 2.93 -16.59
C TRP A 354 -0.67 1.73 -16.99
N ASP A 355 -1.70 1.92 -17.82
CA ASP A 355 -2.49 0.81 -18.33
C ASP A 355 -1.70 -0.06 -19.33
N GLN A 356 -2.13 -1.31 -19.48
CA GLN A 356 -1.57 -2.21 -20.47
C GLN A 356 -1.87 -1.69 -21.88
N VAL A 357 -0.90 -1.81 -22.78
CA VAL A 357 -1.10 -1.49 -24.19
C VAL A 357 -2.08 -2.49 -24.78
N ARG A 358 -3.15 -1.98 -25.39
CA ARG A 358 -4.14 -2.80 -26.10
C ARG A 358 -3.50 -3.43 -27.32
N ASN A 359 -3.81 -4.69 -27.57
CA ASN A 359 -3.42 -5.31 -28.82
C ASN A 359 -4.19 -4.68 -30.00
N PRO A 360 -3.62 -4.66 -31.21
CA PRO A 360 -4.36 -4.27 -32.40
C PRO A 360 -5.53 -5.22 -32.65
N GLN A 361 -6.46 -4.79 -33.51
CA GLN A 361 -7.55 -5.64 -33.98
C GLN A 361 -6.99 -6.92 -34.63
N SER A 362 -7.63 -8.05 -34.33
CA SER A 362 -7.29 -9.35 -34.87
C SER A 362 -7.63 -9.45 -36.36
N GLN A 363 -7.05 -10.43 -37.04
CA GLN A 363 -7.49 -10.88 -38.37
C GLN A 363 -8.94 -11.39 -38.36
N GLU A 364 -9.46 -11.76 -37.18
CA GLU A 364 -10.84 -12.19 -36.98
C GLU A 364 -11.78 -11.06 -36.54
N ALA A 365 -11.31 -9.80 -36.56
CA ALA A 365 -12.15 -8.65 -36.25
C ALA A 365 -13.39 -8.59 -37.17
N GLY A 366 -14.55 -8.34 -36.56
CA GLY A 366 -15.85 -8.33 -37.23
C GLY A 366 -16.46 -9.70 -37.51
N ARG A 367 -15.77 -10.82 -37.24
CA ARG A 367 -16.27 -12.18 -37.49
C ARG A 367 -17.13 -12.71 -36.34
N PHE A 368 -18.09 -11.92 -35.89
CA PHE A 368 -18.99 -12.28 -34.78
C PHE A 368 -20.46 -12.09 -35.13
N GLY A 369 -21.33 -12.90 -34.52
CA GLY A 369 -22.78 -12.71 -34.49
C GLY A 369 -23.25 -12.14 -33.15
N VAL A 370 -24.54 -11.81 -33.06
CA VAL A 370 -25.21 -11.46 -31.79
C VAL A 370 -26.27 -12.53 -31.51
N ALA A 371 -26.30 -13.08 -30.30
CA ALA A 371 -27.16 -14.22 -29.98
C ALA A 371 -27.75 -14.13 -28.57
N GLY A 372 -29.06 -14.37 -28.46
CA GLY A 372 -29.80 -14.44 -27.19
C GLY A 372 -29.55 -13.27 -26.25
N TRP A 373 -29.57 -13.56 -24.94
CA TRP A 373 -29.15 -12.66 -23.88
C TRP A 373 -28.86 -13.45 -22.60
N VAL A 374 -28.25 -12.81 -21.60
CA VAL A 374 -27.97 -13.42 -20.29
C VAL A 374 -28.22 -12.44 -19.17
N ALA A 375 -28.81 -12.91 -18.07
CA ALA A 375 -28.97 -12.10 -16.87
C ALA A 375 -27.70 -12.15 -16.02
N ARG A 376 -27.35 -11.02 -15.40
CA ARG A 376 -26.33 -10.93 -14.37
C ARG A 376 -27.03 -10.74 -13.02
N LEU A 377 -26.95 -11.77 -12.18
CA LEU A 377 -27.51 -11.78 -10.84
C LEU A 377 -26.93 -10.66 -9.96
N ALA A 378 -27.74 -10.24 -8.99
CA ALA A 378 -27.42 -9.15 -8.06
C ALA A 378 -26.15 -9.45 -7.24
N SER A 379 -25.44 -8.39 -6.85
CA SER A 379 -24.24 -8.47 -6.01
C SER A 379 -24.54 -8.39 -4.50
N GLY A 380 -25.82 -8.35 -4.14
CA GLY A 380 -26.28 -8.22 -2.75
C GLY A 380 -26.16 -6.83 -2.15
N VAL A 381 -25.73 -5.83 -2.93
CA VAL A 381 -25.51 -4.45 -2.48
C VAL A 381 -26.42 -3.49 -3.26
N ALA A 382 -27.65 -3.31 -2.77
CA ALA A 382 -28.74 -2.66 -3.48
C ALA A 382 -28.41 -1.28 -4.12
N HIS A 383 -27.64 -0.41 -3.45
CA HIS A 383 -27.31 0.91 -3.99
C HIS A 383 -26.38 0.88 -5.22
N LEU A 384 -25.67 -0.22 -5.44
CA LEU A 384 -24.77 -0.42 -6.60
C LEU A 384 -25.49 -1.03 -7.80
N GLU A 385 -26.73 -1.50 -7.65
CA GLU A 385 -27.47 -2.19 -8.71
C GLU A 385 -28.17 -1.25 -9.70
N ARG A 386 -28.42 0.01 -9.30
CA ARG A 386 -29.05 1.00 -10.17
C ARG A 386 -28.25 1.29 -11.44
N SER A 387 -28.94 1.41 -12.57
CA SER A 387 -28.38 1.63 -13.92
C SER A 387 -28.25 3.12 -14.29
N ASP A 388 -27.63 3.94 -13.42
CA ASP A 388 -27.37 5.36 -13.69
C ASP A 388 -25.87 5.74 -13.68
N LEU A 389 -25.56 6.96 -14.15
CA LEU A 389 -24.20 7.52 -14.26
C LEU A 389 -23.50 7.73 -12.91
N ALA A 390 -24.26 8.02 -11.85
CA ALA A 390 -23.71 8.20 -10.50
C ALA A 390 -23.29 6.84 -9.94
N SER A 391 -24.19 5.86 -10.03
CA SER A 391 -23.94 4.46 -9.68
C SER A 391 -22.80 3.87 -10.51
N PHE A 392 -22.65 4.20 -11.79
CA PHE A 392 -21.48 3.77 -12.58
C PHE A 392 -20.15 4.28 -12.00
N ARG A 393 -20.08 5.56 -11.60
CA ARG A 393 -18.88 6.15 -10.99
C ARG A 393 -18.62 5.56 -9.61
N ASP A 394 -19.66 5.43 -8.79
CA ASP A 394 -19.58 4.86 -7.46
C ASP A 394 -19.13 3.39 -7.52
N ARG A 395 -19.66 2.60 -8.46
CA ARG A 395 -19.18 1.23 -8.75
C ARG A 395 -17.71 1.19 -9.11
N GLY A 396 -17.22 2.16 -9.89
CA GLY A 396 -15.81 2.26 -10.24
C GLY A 396 -14.92 2.45 -9.00
N VAL A 397 -15.31 3.37 -8.12
CA VAL A 397 -14.60 3.67 -6.87
C VAL A 397 -14.68 2.50 -5.90
N VAL A 398 -15.89 1.97 -5.63
CA VAL A 398 -16.10 0.84 -4.73
C VAL A 398 -15.34 -0.39 -5.21
N ARG A 399 -15.28 -0.65 -6.52
CA ARG A 399 -14.47 -1.74 -7.07
C ARG A 399 -12.99 -1.56 -6.79
N GLN A 400 -12.44 -0.37 -7.01
CA GLN A 400 -11.02 -0.09 -6.73
C GLN A 400 -10.71 -0.30 -5.24
N SER A 401 -11.55 0.26 -4.37
CA SER A 401 -11.42 0.08 -2.93
C SER A 401 -11.53 -1.39 -2.51
N ALA A 402 -12.45 -2.16 -3.11
CA ALA A 402 -12.62 -3.58 -2.79
C ALA A 402 -11.44 -4.44 -3.27
N ILE A 403 -10.84 -4.12 -4.42
CA ILE A 403 -9.63 -4.80 -4.91
C ILE A 403 -8.49 -4.57 -3.92
N VAL A 404 -8.20 -3.30 -3.60
CA VAL A 404 -7.12 -2.93 -2.68
C VAL A 404 -7.35 -3.56 -1.31
N ALA A 405 -8.54 -3.39 -0.72
CA ALA A 405 -8.85 -3.93 0.60
C ALA A 405 -8.83 -5.47 0.67
N THR A 406 -9.10 -6.17 -0.43
CA THR A 406 -8.96 -7.64 -0.47
C THR A 406 -7.51 -8.04 -0.49
N ILE A 407 -6.69 -7.39 -1.32
CA ILE A 407 -5.25 -7.64 -1.40
C ILE A 407 -4.56 -7.28 -0.08
N ASP A 408 -4.91 -6.14 0.53
CA ASP A 408 -4.33 -5.74 1.82
C ASP A 408 -4.62 -6.76 2.93
N ARG A 409 -5.86 -7.26 3.00
CA ARG A 409 -6.23 -8.29 3.97
C ARG A 409 -5.48 -9.60 3.71
N LEU A 410 -5.24 -9.94 2.45
CA LEU A 410 -4.43 -11.10 2.09
C LEU A 410 -2.98 -10.90 2.49
N ASP A 411 -2.38 -9.75 2.17
CA ASP A 411 -1.02 -9.40 2.59
C ASP A 411 -0.91 -9.51 4.12
N GLU A 412 -1.86 -8.94 4.86
CA GLU A 412 -1.95 -9.11 6.31
C GLU A 412 -2.05 -10.59 6.71
N GLN A 413 -2.96 -11.39 6.14
CA GLN A 413 -3.10 -12.80 6.51
C GLN A 413 -1.86 -13.65 6.17
N VAL A 414 -1.21 -13.36 5.05
CA VAL A 414 -0.02 -14.07 4.57
C VAL A 414 1.21 -13.68 5.38
N HIS A 415 1.36 -12.40 5.71
CA HIS A 415 2.57 -11.86 6.33
C HIS A 415 2.46 -11.66 7.86
N ALA A 416 1.27 -11.54 8.46
CA ALA A 416 1.05 -11.23 9.89
C ALA A 416 1.29 -12.36 10.90
N ARG A 417 2.05 -13.42 10.56
CA ARG A 417 2.50 -14.42 11.57
C ARG A 417 3.84 -14.02 12.22
N LEU A 418 3.88 -12.87 12.88
CA LEU A 418 5.00 -12.56 13.77
C LEU A 418 4.57 -12.72 15.22
N ASP A 419 4.96 -13.89 15.73
CA ASP A 419 4.73 -14.42 17.07
C ASP A 419 3.24 -14.62 17.37
N GLU A 420 2.88 -15.83 17.82
CA GLU A 420 1.58 -16.06 18.47
C GLU A 420 1.41 -14.96 19.50
N VAL A 421 0.36 -14.16 19.34
CA VAL A 421 0.00 -13.11 20.28
C VAL A 421 -0.32 -13.82 21.59
N ASP A 422 0.66 -13.86 22.50
CA ASP A 422 0.33 -13.98 23.91
C ASP A 422 -0.49 -12.74 24.25
N ASP A 423 -1.80 -12.91 24.50
CA ASP A 423 -2.74 -11.83 24.91
C ASP A 423 -2.25 -11.03 26.14
N VAL A 424 -1.18 -11.48 26.79
CA VAL A 424 -0.56 -10.90 27.99
C VAL A 424 0.48 -9.81 27.67
N ALA A 425 0.92 -9.64 26.42
CA ALA A 425 2.01 -8.72 26.08
C ALA A 425 1.56 -7.48 25.27
N PRO A 426 2.26 -6.32 25.40
CA PRO A 426 1.91 -5.12 24.65
C PRO A 426 2.13 -5.32 23.15
N ALA A 427 1.23 -4.79 22.31
CA ALA A 427 1.30 -4.89 20.84
C ALA A 427 2.37 -3.99 20.20
N THR A 428 3.60 -4.05 20.72
CA THR A 428 4.76 -3.31 20.23
C THR A 428 5.18 -3.78 18.83
N LEU A 429 5.71 -2.84 18.05
CA LEU A 429 6.17 -3.08 16.69
C LEU A 429 7.69 -3.37 16.69
N LEU A 430 8.49 -2.58 17.40
CA LEU A 430 9.95 -2.70 17.48
C LEU A 430 10.38 -3.62 18.63
N TYR A 431 9.93 -3.35 19.85
CA TYR A 431 10.34 -4.11 21.04
C TYR A 431 9.53 -5.39 21.21
N ALA A 432 9.94 -6.48 20.56
CA ALA A 432 9.09 -7.66 20.45
C ALA A 432 8.65 -8.26 21.80
N PRO A 433 7.34 -8.61 21.93
CA PRO A 433 6.77 -9.21 23.14
C PRO A 433 7.55 -10.37 23.76
N ARG A 434 8.00 -11.31 22.92
CA ARG A 434 8.76 -12.49 23.37
C ARG A 434 10.11 -12.09 23.95
N SER A 435 10.79 -11.10 23.36
CA SER A 435 12.05 -10.57 23.88
C SER A 435 11.88 -9.92 25.25
N LEU A 436 10.82 -9.12 25.42
CA LEU A 436 10.52 -8.47 26.69
C LEU A 436 10.18 -9.50 27.77
N THR A 437 9.43 -10.55 27.41
CA THR A 437 9.10 -11.67 28.30
C THR A 437 10.36 -12.43 28.73
N ALA A 438 11.25 -12.74 27.80
CA ALA A 438 12.53 -13.39 28.09
C ALA A 438 13.43 -12.52 28.98
N ALA A 439 13.50 -11.20 28.71
CA ALA A 439 14.27 -10.27 29.53
C ALA A 439 13.71 -10.17 30.96
N ARG A 440 12.38 -10.22 31.13
CA ARG A 440 11.73 -10.25 32.44
C ARG A 440 12.03 -11.54 33.21
N ALA A 441 12.00 -12.70 32.55
CA ALA A 441 12.37 -13.97 33.17
C ALA A 441 13.84 -13.99 33.62
N ALA A 442 14.75 -13.52 32.76
CA ALA A 442 16.17 -13.43 33.08
C ALA A 442 16.47 -12.52 34.28
N LEU A 443 15.69 -11.44 34.46
CA LEU A 443 15.79 -10.58 35.64
C LEU A 443 15.36 -11.29 36.94
N ALA A 444 14.28 -12.06 36.88
CA ALA A 444 13.74 -12.76 38.06
C ALA A 444 14.72 -13.82 38.59
N ASP A 445 15.34 -14.57 37.68
CA ASP A 445 16.18 -15.72 38.05
C ASP A 445 17.65 -15.33 38.31
N ARG A 446 18.08 -14.11 37.92
CA ARG A 446 19.48 -13.63 37.97
C ARG A 446 20.50 -14.58 37.32
N THR A 447 20.03 -15.46 36.44
CA THR A 447 20.79 -16.56 35.84
C THR A 447 21.64 -16.10 34.65
N HIS A 448 21.29 -14.98 34.01
CA HIS A 448 21.97 -14.47 32.82
C HIS A 448 22.59 -13.09 33.06
N ALA A 449 23.91 -13.05 33.26
CA ALA A 449 24.64 -11.82 33.57
C ALA A 449 24.53 -10.73 32.47
N PRO A 450 24.62 -11.03 31.15
CA PRO A 450 24.45 -10.02 30.11
C PRO A 450 23.04 -9.41 30.07
N ALA A 451 22.01 -10.25 30.19
CA ALA A 451 20.62 -9.80 30.29
C ALA A 451 20.42 -8.91 31.53
N SER A 452 20.98 -9.32 32.67
CA SER A 452 20.92 -8.55 33.92
C SER A 452 21.64 -7.20 33.80
N ALA A 453 22.76 -7.13 33.08
CA ALA A 453 23.51 -5.90 32.86
C ALA A 453 22.71 -4.91 32.01
N VAL A 454 22.09 -5.36 30.91
CA VAL A 454 21.30 -4.49 30.04
C VAL A 454 20.05 -3.96 30.74
N VAL A 455 19.37 -4.81 31.50
CA VAL A 455 18.20 -4.43 32.30
C VAL A 455 18.61 -3.51 33.47
N GLY A 456 19.77 -3.74 34.07
CA GLY A 456 20.36 -2.84 35.07
C GLY A 456 20.63 -1.44 34.50
N ALA A 457 21.21 -1.35 33.31
CA ALA A 457 21.42 -0.08 32.61
C ALA A 457 20.09 0.61 32.25
N LEU A 458 19.08 -0.17 31.85
CA LEU A 458 17.72 0.33 31.61
C LEU A 458 17.08 0.91 32.89
N LEU A 459 17.20 0.23 34.02
CA LEU A 459 16.68 0.70 35.29
C LEU A 459 17.39 1.96 35.77
N ALA A 460 18.72 2.01 35.66
CA ALA A 460 19.48 3.20 36.01
C ALA A 460 19.09 4.42 35.16
N HIS A 461 18.83 4.24 33.85
CA HIS A 461 18.30 5.29 32.99
C HIS A 461 16.89 5.69 33.46
N ALA A 462 15.99 4.74 33.68
CA ALA A 462 14.62 5.01 34.11
C ALA A 462 14.56 5.76 35.46
N ASP A 463 15.39 5.39 36.43
CA ASP A 463 15.49 6.09 37.72
C ASP A 463 16.06 7.51 37.56
N ALA A 464 17.03 7.71 36.67
CA ALA A 464 17.51 9.05 36.35
C ALA A 464 16.44 9.89 35.61
N ALA A 465 15.62 9.27 34.76
CA ALA A 465 14.51 9.90 34.07
C ALA A 465 13.39 10.34 35.04
N LEU A 466 13.11 9.55 36.09
CA LEU A 466 12.18 9.92 37.15
C LEU A 466 12.51 11.27 37.80
N ALA A 467 13.80 11.59 37.90
CA ALA A 467 14.33 12.79 38.55
C ALA A 467 14.48 14.02 37.62
N ARG A 468 14.49 13.85 36.28
CA ARG A 468 14.71 14.95 35.32
C ARG A 468 13.44 15.55 34.73
N GLY A 469 12.41 14.73 34.50
CA GLY A 469 11.16 15.13 33.83
C GLY A 469 9.99 15.41 34.79
N PRO A 470 8.78 15.65 34.28
CA PRO A 470 8.39 15.62 32.86
C PRO A 470 8.79 16.89 32.10
N TYR A 471 8.97 16.78 30.78
CA TYR A 471 9.39 17.87 29.90
C TYR A 471 8.19 18.53 29.20
N ALA A 472 8.24 19.85 29.00
CA ALA A 472 7.32 20.58 28.13
C ALA A 472 8.06 21.35 27.03
N VAL A 473 7.37 21.57 25.92
CA VAL A 473 7.89 22.42 24.83
C VAL A 473 8.03 23.88 25.31
N THR A 474 7.27 24.30 26.31
CA THR A 474 7.30 25.67 26.84
C THR A 474 8.47 25.93 27.79
N ASP A 475 9.24 24.89 28.16
CA ASP A 475 10.37 25.03 29.10
C ASP A 475 11.60 25.69 28.46
N LYS A 476 11.57 25.94 27.15
CA LYS A 476 12.62 26.71 26.46
C LYS A 476 12.65 28.16 26.92
N THR A 477 13.85 28.70 26.97
CA THR A 477 14.08 30.11 27.35
C THR A 477 13.99 31.07 26.17
N THR A 478 13.90 30.56 24.94
CA THR A 478 13.69 31.36 23.72
C THR A 478 12.36 31.01 23.06
N THR A 479 11.81 31.88 22.22
CA THR A 479 10.50 31.66 21.58
C THR A 479 10.66 31.55 20.07
N ALA A 480 9.83 30.71 19.44
CA ALA A 480 9.73 30.64 17.99
C ALA A 480 9.30 31.99 17.38
N PRO A 481 9.58 32.24 16.09
CA PRO A 481 9.13 33.43 15.37
C PRO A 481 7.61 33.69 15.42
N SER A 482 6.79 32.67 15.68
CA SER A 482 5.34 32.84 15.88
C SER A 482 4.96 33.62 17.13
N GLY A 483 5.84 33.66 18.15
CA GLY A 483 5.51 34.13 19.49
C GLY A 483 4.69 33.13 20.34
N ASP A 484 4.28 31.97 19.81
CA ASP A 484 3.60 30.92 20.60
C ASP A 484 4.67 30.03 21.27
N ALA A 485 4.71 30.03 22.61
CA ALA A 485 5.64 29.20 23.38
C ALA A 485 5.42 27.69 23.16
N ARG A 486 4.24 27.30 22.68
CA ARG A 486 3.88 25.90 22.39
C ARG A 486 4.38 25.40 21.04
N ASP A 487 4.90 26.29 20.20
CA ASP A 487 5.52 25.89 18.95
C ASP A 487 6.91 25.32 19.20
N TYR A 488 7.20 24.17 18.57
CA TYR A 488 8.54 23.60 18.60
C TYR A 488 9.54 24.57 17.95
N TRP A 489 10.62 24.87 18.66
CA TRP A 489 11.61 25.86 18.26
C TRP A 489 13.03 25.29 18.29
N HIS A 490 13.69 25.35 17.14
CA HIS A 490 15.11 25.08 17.02
C HIS A 490 15.70 25.88 15.84
N PRO A 491 16.67 26.79 16.05
CA PRO A 491 17.27 27.52 14.95
C PRO A 491 18.27 26.64 14.18
N ALA A 492 18.50 26.98 12.91
CA ALA A 492 19.48 26.28 12.09
C ALA A 492 20.89 26.48 12.66
N PRO A 493 21.71 25.41 12.80
CA PRO A 493 22.92 25.43 13.60
C PRO A 493 24.01 26.38 13.09
N TYR A 494 24.06 26.72 11.81
CA TYR A 494 25.15 27.51 11.21
C TYR A 494 24.71 28.89 10.71
N TRP A 495 23.57 29.40 11.19
CA TRP A 495 23.01 30.67 10.70
C TRP A 495 23.06 31.74 11.78
N TRP A 496 23.74 32.84 11.48
CA TRP A 496 24.05 33.91 12.42
C TRP A 496 23.52 35.26 11.95
N PRO A 497 23.26 36.21 12.88
CA PRO A 497 22.97 37.59 12.52
C PRO A 497 23.99 38.16 11.53
N ASN A 498 23.48 38.84 10.51
CA ASN A 498 24.30 39.47 9.47
C ASN A 498 24.90 40.79 9.97
N PRO A 499 26.22 40.85 10.21
CA PRO A 499 26.85 42.06 10.73
C PRO A 499 26.81 43.25 9.74
N ALA A 500 26.49 43.00 8.46
CA ALA A 500 26.40 44.05 7.44
C ALA A 500 25.04 44.78 7.43
N THR A 501 24.11 44.40 8.32
CA THR A 501 22.74 44.94 8.37
C THR A 501 22.39 45.42 9.77
N ARG A 502 21.58 46.49 9.86
CA ARG A 502 21.26 47.13 11.15
C ARG A 502 20.44 46.23 12.08
N ASP A 503 19.57 45.41 11.50
CA ASP A 503 18.69 44.47 12.20
C ASP A 503 19.24 43.04 12.24
N GLY A 504 20.42 42.80 11.63
CA GLY A 504 21.04 41.47 11.58
C GLY A 504 20.38 40.50 10.60
N LEU A 505 19.48 40.96 9.73
CA LEU A 505 18.73 40.13 8.79
C LEU A 505 19.10 40.41 7.32
N PRO A 506 18.95 39.42 6.42
CA PRO A 506 18.71 38.01 6.73
C PRO A 506 19.96 37.37 7.32
N TYR A 507 19.81 36.36 8.19
CA TYR A 507 20.94 35.64 8.76
C TYR A 507 21.85 35.10 7.67
N VAL A 508 23.15 35.03 7.97
CA VAL A 508 24.18 34.52 7.05
C VAL A 508 24.75 33.20 7.57
N ARG A 509 25.06 32.30 6.64
CA ARG A 509 25.67 31.00 6.98
C ARG A 509 27.13 31.20 7.37
N ARG A 510 27.52 30.69 8.54
CA ARG A 510 28.92 30.57 9.00
C ARG A 510 29.23 29.10 9.22
N ASP A 511 29.81 28.45 8.22
CA ASP A 511 30.05 27.01 8.27
C ASP A 511 31.07 26.66 9.36
N GLY A 512 30.85 25.56 10.08
CA GLY A 512 31.67 25.16 11.22
C GLY A 512 31.46 25.96 12.52
N GLU A 513 30.88 27.17 12.44
CA GLU A 513 30.54 27.99 13.62
C GLU A 513 29.09 27.73 14.05
N ARG A 514 28.89 26.86 15.05
CA ARG A 514 27.55 26.47 15.50
C ARG A 514 26.93 27.48 16.48
N VAL A 515 25.66 27.84 16.29
CA VAL A 515 24.86 28.63 17.23
C VAL A 515 24.76 27.89 18.57
N PRO A 516 25.16 28.50 19.70
CA PRO A 516 25.16 27.84 21.01
C PRO A 516 23.76 27.34 21.41
N GLY A 517 23.71 26.09 21.85
CA GLY A 517 22.50 25.38 22.27
C GLY A 517 21.85 24.55 21.17
N THR A 518 22.30 24.65 19.91
CA THR A 518 21.71 23.88 18.80
C THR A 518 22.26 22.46 18.68
N ARG A 519 23.38 22.12 19.33
CA ARG A 519 23.82 20.72 19.48
C ARG A 519 23.08 20.09 20.66
N MET A 520 22.54 18.91 20.42
CA MET A 520 21.86 18.14 21.44
C MET A 520 22.79 17.88 22.63
N TYR A 521 22.24 17.99 23.84
CA TYR A 521 22.94 17.79 25.12
C TYR A 521 24.11 18.73 25.42
N GLU A 522 24.40 19.71 24.57
CA GLU A 522 25.44 20.70 24.86
C GLU A 522 24.99 21.71 25.93
N PRO A 523 25.92 22.40 26.62
CA PRO A 523 25.58 23.51 27.50
C PRO A 523 24.72 24.55 26.77
N SER A 524 23.65 25.03 27.42
CA SER A 524 22.66 25.94 26.81
C SER A 524 21.72 25.31 25.78
N SER A 525 21.71 23.98 25.61
CA SER A 525 20.75 23.33 24.69
C SER A 525 19.30 23.37 25.19
N ASP A 526 19.10 23.67 26.46
CA ASP A 526 17.83 24.04 27.09
C ASP A 526 17.29 25.41 26.64
N ARG A 527 17.98 26.12 25.75
CA ARG A 527 17.45 27.31 25.08
C ARG A 527 16.42 26.96 23.99
N TYR A 528 16.47 25.75 23.45
CA TYR A 528 15.66 25.28 22.31
C TYR A 528 15.07 23.91 22.61
N ASP A 529 14.26 23.36 21.70
CA ASP A 529 13.47 22.16 21.98
C ASP A 529 14.16 20.83 21.65
N ARG A 530 15.25 20.82 20.87
CA ARG A 530 15.83 19.58 20.35
C ARG A 530 16.26 18.57 21.42
N THR A 531 16.96 19.04 22.46
CA THR A 531 17.39 18.20 23.59
C THR A 531 16.20 17.68 24.40
N ARG A 532 15.21 18.54 24.66
CA ARG A 532 14.02 18.14 25.42
C ARG A 532 13.16 17.13 24.64
N LEU A 533 12.99 17.34 23.35
CA LEU A 533 12.30 16.40 22.47
C LEU A 533 12.98 15.03 22.48
N GLN A 534 14.31 14.99 22.38
CA GLN A 534 15.01 13.71 22.44
C GLN A 534 14.80 13.00 23.78
N ARG A 535 14.83 13.74 24.90
CA ARG A 535 14.52 13.16 26.22
C ARG A 535 13.09 12.65 26.30
N VAL A 536 12.12 13.29 25.66
CA VAL A 536 10.74 12.74 25.58
C VAL A 536 10.73 11.38 24.88
N PHE A 537 11.53 11.18 23.84
CA PHE A 537 11.66 9.87 23.21
C PHE A 537 12.39 8.87 24.09
N ASP A 538 13.62 9.19 24.49
CA ASP A 538 14.54 8.26 25.17
C ASP A 538 14.03 7.91 26.58
N ASP A 539 13.66 8.91 27.39
CA ASP A 539 13.26 8.71 28.78
C ASP A 539 11.89 8.01 28.87
N THR A 540 10.91 8.39 28.04
CA THR A 540 9.60 7.72 28.04
C THR A 540 9.74 6.25 27.67
N THR A 541 10.63 5.95 26.71
CA THR A 541 10.91 4.57 26.29
C THR A 541 11.59 3.79 27.40
N ALA A 542 12.62 4.35 28.03
CA ALA A 542 13.29 3.72 29.17
C ALA A 542 12.32 3.45 30.33
N LEU A 543 11.49 4.44 30.69
CA LEU A 543 10.48 4.33 31.75
C LEU A 543 9.43 3.25 31.44
N ALA A 544 8.91 3.23 30.21
CA ALA A 544 7.89 2.27 29.80
C ALA A 544 8.44 0.82 29.81
N LEU A 545 9.62 0.61 29.23
CA LEU A 545 10.27 -0.70 29.20
C LEU A 545 10.64 -1.17 30.61
N ALA A 546 11.29 -0.31 31.42
CA ALA A 546 11.66 -0.64 32.79
C ALA A 546 10.44 -0.96 33.66
N GLY A 547 9.38 -0.15 33.56
CA GLY A 547 8.11 -0.36 34.25
C GLY A 547 7.45 -1.67 33.86
N HIS A 548 7.44 -2.02 32.57
CA HIS A 548 6.92 -3.30 32.09
C HIS A 548 7.71 -4.51 32.60
N LEU A 549 9.06 -4.43 32.59
CA LEU A 549 9.91 -5.54 33.03
C LEU A 549 9.86 -5.76 34.55
N THR A 550 9.74 -4.69 35.34
CA THR A 550 9.79 -4.77 36.81
C THR A 550 8.43 -4.76 37.49
N GLY A 551 7.36 -4.34 36.81
CA GLY A 551 6.05 -4.08 37.41
C GLY A 551 5.99 -2.80 38.24
N ARG A 552 6.99 -1.93 38.15
CA ARG A 552 7.03 -0.64 38.87
C ARG A 552 6.08 0.38 38.26
N ASP A 553 4.95 0.62 38.93
CA ASP A 553 3.94 1.58 38.49
C ASP A 553 4.45 3.03 38.48
N ASP A 554 5.34 3.42 39.39
CA ASP A 554 5.92 4.77 39.43
C ASP A 554 6.65 5.15 38.13
N LEU A 555 7.34 4.19 37.51
CA LEU A 555 7.99 4.36 36.21
C LEU A 555 6.96 4.52 35.09
N LEU A 556 5.93 3.69 35.08
CA LEU A 556 4.85 3.74 34.09
C LEU A 556 4.08 5.06 34.19
N GLN A 557 3.70 5.49 35.40
CA GLN A 557 3.02 6.77 35.62
C GLN A 557 3.87 7.96 35.21
N ARG A 558 5.19 7.94 35.45
CA ARG A 558 6.08 9.00 34.95
C ARG A 558 6.14 9.02 33.42
N GLY A 559 6.24 7.85 32.78
CA GLY A 559 6.20 7.76 31.31
C GLY A 559 4.92 8.38 30.74
N ALA A 560 3.77 8.02 31.29
CA ALA A 560 2.48 8.58 30.89
C ALA A 560 2.40 10.10 31.17
N ALA A 561 2.93 10.57 32.30
CA ALA A 561 2.98 12.01 32.62
C ALA A 561 3.84 12.79 31.61
N THR A 562 4.94 12.23 31.12
CA THR A 562 5.77 12.85 30.07
C THR A 562 4.99 12.97 28.76
N VAL A 563 4.26 11.92 28.34
CA VAL A 563 3.40 11.97 27.15
C VAL A 563 2.31 13.04 27.30
N ARG A 564 1.61 13.06 28.44
CA ARG A 564 0.59 14.08 28.72
C ARG A 564 1.16 15.49 28.63
N ARG A 565 2.29 15.73 29.32
CA ARG A 565 2.90 17.05 29.41
C ARG A 565 3.38 17.57 28.06
N TRP A 566 3.99 16.70 27.24
CA TRP A 566 4.54 17.11 25.96
C TRP A 566 3.49 17.22 24.85
N PHE A 567 2.49 16.34 24.79
CA PHE A 567 1.57 16.28 23.65
C PHE A 567 0.16 16.78 23.96
N LEU A 568 -0.34 16.53 25.16
CA LEU A 568 -1.78 16.61 25.47
C LEU A 568 -2.14 17.84 26.31
N ASP A 569 -1.19 18.36 27.08
CA ASP A 569 -1.38 19.50 27.95
C ASP A 569 -1.83 20.75 27.14
N PRO A 570 -2.98 21.35 27.48
CA PRO A 570 -3.53 22.47 26.70
C PRO A 570 -2.75 23.77 26.87
N GLU A 571 -1.89 23.90 27.88
CA GLU A 571 -1.05 25.08 28.10
C GLU A 571 0.40 24.82 27.66
N HIS A 572 0.90 23.60 27.88
CA HIS A 572 2.32 23.28 27.73
C HIS A 572 2.64 22.27 26.62
N GLY A 573 1.62 21.63 26.05
CA GLY A 573 1.79 20.64 25.01
C GLY A 573 2.19 21.26 23.67
N MET A 574 3.12 20.60 22.98
CA MET A 574 3.60 20.93 21.65
C MET A 574 2.46 21.02 20.64
N ARG A 575 2.47 22.05 19.79
CA ARG A 575 1.59 22.09 18.61
C ARG A 575 1.97 20.98 17.63
N PRO A 576 1.01 20.33 16.96
CA PRO A 576 1.28 19.20 16.05
C PRO A 576 1.89 19.65 14.71
N HIS A 577 3.06 20.30 14.74
CA HIS A 577 3.85 20.70 13.57
C HIS A 577 5.31 21.01 13.92
N LEU A 578 6.20 20.91 12.93
CA LEU A 578 7.62 21.32 13.02
C LEU A 578 7.90 22.60 12.21
N ARG A 579 6.94 23.52 12.13
CA ARG A 579 7.06 24.76 11.35
C ARG A 579 8.32 25.56 11.68
N TYR A 580 8.80 25.51 12.93
CA TYR A 580 9.97 26.28 13.38
C TYR A 580 11.16 25.40 13.78
N ALA A 581 11.32 24.25 13.11
CA ALA A 581 12.52 23.41 13.19
C ALA A 581 13.57 23.86 12.15
N GLN A 582 14.81 24.07 12.59
CA GLN A 582 15.94 24.55 11.79
C GLN A 582 15.66 25.86 11.04
N VAL A 583 15.10 26.85 11.72
CA VAL A 583 14.80 28.17 11.12
C VAL A 583 16.05 28.95 10.80
N ARG A 584 16.03 29.62 9.64
CA ARG A 584 17.03 30.59 9.20
C ARG A 584 16.37 31.96 9.19
N LEU A 585 16.62 32.77 10.22
CA LEU A 585 15.93 34.06 10.37
C LEU A 585 16.20 35.00 9.19
N GLY A 586 15.15 35.63 8.65
CA GLY A 586 15.13 36.43 7.43
C GLY A 586 15.03 35.61 6.13
N HIS A 587 14.85 34.29 6.20
CA HIS A 587 14.64 33.40 5.04
C HIS A 587 13.31 32.66 5.16
N ASP A 588 12.73 32.26 4.03
CA ASP A 588 11.54 31.39 3.98
C ASP A 588 10.35 31.86 4.86
N GLY A 589 10.22 33.17 5.12
CA GLY A 589 9.19 33.71 6.01
C GLY A 589 9.37 33.32 7.48
N ASP A 590 10.62 33.09 7.91
CA ASP A 590 11.00 32.62 9.24
C ASP A 590 10.42 31.24 9.62
N GLU A 591 10.11 30.44 8.59
CA GLU A 591 9.79 29.02 8.75
C GLU A 591 11.03 28.13 8.58
N GLY A 592 10.90 26.90 9.07
CA GLY A 592 11.94 25.89 9.06
C GLY A 592 12.32 25.39 7.67
N ALA A 593 13.53 24.85 7.56
CA ALA A 593 13.93 24.08 6.38
C ALA A 593 13.17 22.73 6.33
N PRO A 594 12.98 22.12 5.14
CA PRO A 594 12.45 20.76 5.03
C PRO A 594 13.22 19.76 5.90
N THR A 595 14.55 19.86 5.91
CA THR A 595 15.46 19.00 6.71
C THR A 595 15.21 19.04 8.21
N GLY A 596 14.48 20.03 8.73
CA GLY A 596 14.09 20.10 10.14
C GLY A 596 13.11 18.99 10.55
N ILE A 597 12.41 18.36 9.60
CA ILE A 597 11.51 17.24 9.89
C ILE A 597 12.24 16.05 10.54
N ILE A 598 13.51 15.83 10.18
CA ILE A 598 14.37 14.77 10.73
C ILE A 598 14.51 14.82 12.26
N GLU A 599 14.19 15.93 12.91
CA GLU A 599 14.26 16.04 14.38
C GLU A 599 13.18 15.20 15.10
N MET A 600 12.12 14.80 14.39
CA MET A 600 11.08 13.86 14.86
C MET A 600 11.28 12.42 14.38
N LYS A 601 12.42 12.09 13.76
CA LYS A 601 12.70 10.77 13.17
C LYS A 601 12.52 9.59 14.14
N ASP A 602 12.67 9.85 15.43
CA ASP A 602 12.70 8.87 16.52
C ASP A 602 11.31 8.60 17.13
N LEU A 603 10.27 9.27 16.62
CA LEU A 603 8.90 9.09 17.07
C LEU A 603 8.43 7.63 17.02
N TYR A 604 8.99 6.81 16.13
CA TYR A 604 8.56 5.41 15.94
C TYR A 604 8.70 4.56 17.21
N TYR A 605 9.78 4.70 17.98
CA TYR A 605 9.96 3.91 19.21
C TYR A 605 9.24 4.53 20.42
N LEU A 606 9.00 5.86 20.42
CA LEU A 606 8.10 6.49 21.39
C LEU A 606 6.68 5.92 21.28
N LEU A 607 6.19 5.67 20.07
CA LEU A 607 4.86 5.10 19.86
C LEU A 607 4.75 3.67 20.43
N ASP A 608 5.84 2.91 20.44
CA ASP A 608 5.88 1.64 21.17
C ASP A 608 5.84 1.83 22.68
N ALA A 609 6.58 2.79 23.22
CA ALA A 609 6.47 3.14 24.63
C ALA A 609 5.03 3.51 25.02
N ALA A 610 4.34 4.30 24.19
CA ALA A 610 2.94 4.63 24.39
C ALA A 610 2.01 3.40 24.38
N ARG A 611 2.27 2.40 23.51
CA ARG A 611 1.54 1.12 23.53
C ARG A 611 1.75 0.34 24.82
N VAL A 612 2.99 0.30 25.33
CA VAL A 612 3.32 -0.33 26.62
C VAL A 612 2.60 0.37 27.78
N LEU A 613 2.64 1.70 27.82
CA LEU A 613 1.96 2.48 28.85
C LEU A 613 0.43 2.31 28.84
N ARG A 614 -0.16 2.21 27.64
CA ARG A 614 -1.59 1.93 27.46
C ARG A 614 -1.96 0.52 27.92
N HIS A 615 -1.14 -0.48 27.58
CA HIS A 615 -1.36 -1.86 28.00
C HIS A 615 -1.45 -2.00 29.53
N HIS A 616 -0.62 -1.25 30.27
CA HIS A 616 -0.66 -1.20 31.73
C HIS A 616 -1.69 -0.23 32.32
N GLY A 617 -2.48 0.47 31.49
CA GLY A 617 -3.47 1.44 31.93
C GLY A 617 -2.91 2.76 32.48
N ALA A 618 -1.58 2.96 32.45
CA ALA A 618 -0.94 4.21 32.87
C ALA A 618 -1.26 5.37 31.91
N LEU A 619 -1.31 5.08 30.60
CA LEU A 619 -1.91 5.96 29.59
C LEU A 619 -3.39 5.56 29.43
N THR A 620 -4.30 6.44 29.86
CA THR A 620 -5.73 6.13 29.87
C THR A 620 -6.30 6.09 28.44
N SER A 621 -7.51 5.55 28.27
CA SER A 621 -8.20 5.61 26.97
C SER A 621 -8.47 7.04 26.48
N GLU A 622 -8.64 7.99 27.40
CA GLU A 622 -8.79 9.42 27.05
C GLU A 622 -7.45 10.01 26.57
N ASP A 623 -6.35 9.68 27.25
CA ASP A 623 -5.01 10.10 26.82
C ASP A 623 -4.66 9.53 25.45
N ASP A 624 -4.92 8.24 25.21
CA ASP A 624 -4.69 7.57 23.92
C ASP A 624 -5.53 8.23 22.81
N ALA A 625 -6.81 8.51 23.06
CA ALA A 625 -7.67 9.21 22.11
C ALA A 625 -7.14 10.62 21.79
N ALA A 626 -6.67 11.36 22.79
CA ALA A 626 -6.09 12.69 22.59
C ALA A 626 -4.75 12.63 21.83
N LEU A 627 -3.89 11.64 22.13
CA LEU A 627 -2.65 11.42 21.40
C LEU A 627 -2.89 11.05 19.94
N ARG A 628 -3.88 10.18 19.67
CA ARG A 628 -4.31 9.85 18.31
C ARG A 628 -4.72 11.10 17.52
N VAL A 629 -5.52 11.99 18.11
CA VAL A 629 -5.91 13.27 17.47
C VAL A 629 -4.69 14.15 17.19
N TRP A 630 -3.73 14.21 18.11
CA TRP A 630 -2.48 14.96 17.91
C TRP A 630 -1.68 14.39 16.72
N LEU A 631 -1.53 13.06 16.65
CA LEU A 631 -0.81 12.35 15.60
C LEU A 631 -1.49 12.48 14.23
N GLU A 632 -2.82 12.40 14.17
CA GLU A 632 -3.60 12.66 12.95
C GLU A 632 -3.35 14.08 12.43
N THR A 633 -3.37 15.06 13.34
CA THR A 633 -3.14 16.47 12.99
C THR A 633 -1.70 16.69 12.50
N TYR A 634 -0.73 16.08 13.17
CA TYR A 634 0.69 16.19 12.80
C TYR A 634 0.97 15.53 11.45
N ARG A 635 0.44 14.33 11.20
CA ARG A 635 0.58 13.65 9.91
C ARG A 635 -0.12 14.39 8.78
N ALA A 636 -1.28 15.00 9.03
CA ALA A 636 -1.92 15.88 8.06
C ALA A 636 -1.06 17.11 7.74
N TRP A 637 -0.38 17.69 8.74
CA TRP A 637 0.56 18.78 8.54
C TRP A 637 1.80 18.33 7.73
N LEU A 638 2.36 17.14 7.99
CA LEU A 638 3.45 16.58 7.16
C LEU A 638 3.01 16.44 5.69
N ALA A 639 1.82 15.90 5.45
CA ALA A 639 1.32 15.68 4.09
C ALA A 639 1.01 16.96 3.30
N THR A 640 0.83 18.11 3.96
CA THR A 640 0.33 19.35 3.32
C THR A 640 1.24 20.56 3.46
N SER A 641 2.18 20.55 4.40
CA SER A 641 3.12 21.65 4.61
C SER A 641 4.22 21.68 3.55
N ARG A 642 4.78 22.87 3.28
CA ARG A 642 5.94 23.03 2.39
C ARG A 642 7.11 22.15 2.83
N GLN A 643 7.40 22.12 4.14
CA GLN A 643 8.48 21.32 4.70
C GLN A 643 8.23 19.83 4.50
N GLY A 644 7.05 19.33 4.87
CA GLY A 644 6.76 17.91 4.77
C GLY A 644 6.66 17.40 3.33
N ILE A 645 6.12 18.18 2.39
CA ILE A 645 6.13 17.84 0.95
C ILE A 645 7.57 17.74 0.42
N ALA A 646 8.43 18.69 0.78
CA ALA A 646 9.82 18.69 0.33
C ALA A 646 10.66 17.59 0.99
N GLU A 647 10.44 17.30 2.27
CA GLU A 647 11.10 16.20 2.99
C GLU A 647 10.66 14.84 2.43
N CYS A 648 9.35 14.69 2.16
CA CYS A 648 8.82 13.52 1.48
C CYS A 648 9.49 13.31 0.11
N ALA A 649 9.88 14.36 -0.61
CA ALA A 649 10.53 14.26 -1.91
C ALA A 649 12.07 14.06 -1.83
N ALA A 650 12.66 14.03 -0.63
CA ALA A 650 14.11 13.93 -0.50
C ALA A 650 14.64 12.58 -1.02
N PRO A 651 15.72 12.58 -1.84
CA PRO A 651 16.25 11.37 -2.48
C PRO A 651 17.24 10.60 -1.59
N ASN A 652 17.47 11.04 -0.35
CA ASN A 652 18.44 10.49 0.59
C ASN A 652 17.74 10.05 1.88
N ASN A 653 18.50 9.79 2.95
CA ASN A 653 18.01 9.39 4.27
C ASN A 653 16.83 10.20 4.82
N HIS A 654 16.68 11.48 4.45
CA HIS A 654 15.52 12.28 4.86
C HIS A 654 14.20 11.68 4.36
N GLY A 655 14.15 11.19 3.11
CA GLY A 655 12.98 10.52 2.56
C GLY A 655 12.67 9.21 3.28
N THR A 656 13.72 8.46 3.63
CA THR A 656 13.61 7.21 4.41
C THR A 656 13.00 7.45 5.78
N TYR A 657 13.50 8.44 6.52
CA TYR A 657 12.99 8.76 7.85
C TYR A 657 11.61 9.44 7.81
N TYR A 658 11.28 10.17 6.75
CA TYR A 658 9.92 10.66 6.53
C TYR A 658 8.93 9.49 6.40
N ASP A 659 9.26 8.47 5.60
CA ASP A 659 8.41 7.30 5.42
C ASP A 659 8.35 6.42 6.68
N LEU A 660 9.46 6.24 7.41
CA LEU A 660 9.47 5.58 8.73
C LEU A 660 8.56 6.30 9.74
N GLN A 661 8.70 7.63 9.84
CA GLN A 661 7.92 8.42 10.79
C GLN A 661 6.43 8.40 10.45
N THR A 662 6.06 8.63 9.18
CA THR A 662 4.66 8.63 8.77
C THR A 662 4.03 7.25 8.81
N GLY A 663 4.79 6.20 8.47
CA GLY A 663 4.38 4.81 8.62
C GLY A 663 4.13 4.44 10.08
N ALA A 664 5.03 4.81 11.00
CA ALA A 664 4.87 4.50 12.42
C ALA A 664 3.65 5.20 13.04
N ILE A 665 3.40 6.47 12.64
CA ILE A 665 2.18 7.18 13.01
C ILE A 665 0.95 6.43 12.49
N ALA A 666 0.94 6.05 11.21
CA ALA A 666 -0.18 5.33 10.61
C ALA A 666 -0.45 3.99 11.32
N ALA A 667 0.60 3.23 11.65
CA ALA A 667 0.48 1.99 12.40
C ALA A 667 -0.01 2.18 13.84
N TYR A 668 0.20 3.34 14.47
CA TYR A 668 -0.36 3.63 15.80
C TYR A 668 -1.84 4.01 15.73
N LEU A 669 -2.26 4.61 14.62
CA LEU A 669 -3.64 5.02 14.35
C LEU A 669 -4.53 3.89 13.82
N ASP A 670 -3.96 2.71 13.54
CA ASP A 670 -4.57 1.62 12.78
C ASP A 670 -4.98 2.06 11.35
N ASP A 671 -4.20 2.97 10.76
CA ASP A 671 -4.37 3.43 9.38
C ASP A 671 -3.52 2.60 8.41
N HIS A 672 -4.08 1.47 8.00
CA HIS A 672 -3.54 0.55 7.02
C HIS A 672 -3.18 1.23 5.67
N ASP A 673 -4.06 2.12 5.18
CA ASP A 673 -3.80 2.89 3.94
C ASP A 673 -2.54 3.76 4.09
N GLY A 674 -2.34 4.33 5.27
CA GLY A 674 -1.19 5.15 5.62
C GLY A 674 0.13 4.39 5.66
N VAL A 675 0.16 3.22 6.30
CA VAL A 675 1.34 2.35 6.36
C VAL A 675 1.75 1.94 4.95
N ARG A 676 0.78 1.47 4.17
CA ARG A 676 0.97 1.04 2.79
C ARG A 676 1.47 2.16 1.88
N ALA A 677 0.90 3.37 2.02
CA ALA A 677 1.37 4.52 1.25
C ALA A 677 2.83 4.88 1.57
N ALA A 678 3.28 4.71 2.83
CA ALA A 678 4.68 4.90 3.20
C ALA A 678 5.58 3.82 2.58
N LEU A 679 5.18 2.56 2.62
CA LEU A 679 5.95 1.45 2.04
C LEU A 679 6.04 1.51 0.51
N LEU A 680 4.95 1.83 -0.19
CA LEU A 680 4.96 2.04 -1.64
C LEU A 680 5.89 3.20 -2.04
N ARG A 681 5.86 4.31 -1.29
CA ARG A 681 6.81 5.42 -1.53
C ARG A 681 8.24 4.97 -1.30
N ALA A 682 8.49 4.27 -0.19
CA ALA A 682 9.81 3.78 0.14
C ALA A 682 10.34 2.85 -0.95
N GLU A 683 9.60 1.80 -1.31
CA GLU A 683 10.01 0.84 -2.35
C GLU A 683 10.35 1.53 -3.68
N GLY A 684 9.57 2.54 -4.09
CA GLY A 684 9.90 3.36 -5.26
C GLY A 684 11.25 4.09 -5.15
N ARG A 685 11.67 4.50 -3.94
CA ARG A 685 12.98 5.15 -3.72
C ARG A 685 14.16 4.19 -3.73
N LEU A 686 13.95 2.87 -3.67
CA LEU A 686 15.07 1.91 -3.56
C LEU A 686 16.10 2.10 -4.67
N ALA A 687 15.65 2.25 -5.91
CA ALA A 687 16.53 2.46 -7.06
C ALA A 687 17.18 3.86 -7.12
N VAL A 688 16.71 4.82 -6.30
CA VAL A 688 17.32 6.15 -6.16
C VAL A 688 18.38 6.15 -5.06
N GLN A 689 18.11 5.42 -3.98
CA GLN A 689 18.97 5.40 -2.79
C GLN A 689 20.04 4.31 -2.83
N PHE A 690 19.79 3.20 -3.51
CA PHE A 690 20.71 2.10 -3.67
C PHE A 690 20.92 1.79 -5.15
N ASP A 691 22.19 1.67 -5.57
CA ASP A 691 22.48 1.12 -6.89
C ASP A 691 22.41 -0.41 -6.90
N ASP A 692 22.79 -1.03 -8.02
CA ASP A 692 22.73 -2.49 -8.17
C ASP A 692 23.76 -3.22 -7.30
N ASP A 693 24.84 -2.57 -6.87
CA ASP A 693 25.87 -3.13 -5.98
C ASP A 693 25.58 -2.87 -4.49
N GLY A 694 24.49 -2.16 -4.18
CA GLY A 694 24.13 -1.77 -2.82
C GLY A 694 24.86 -0.52 -2.32
N GLU A 695 25.55 0.23 -3.19
CA GLU A 695 26.09 1.52 -2.80
C GLU A 695 24.97 2.50 -2.48
N GLN A 696 25.28 3.53 -1.71
CA GLN A 696 24.35 4.59 -1.36
C GLN A 696 24.83 5.92 -1.95
N PRO A 697 24.58 6.23 -3.24
CA PRO A 697 25.24 7.33 -3.94
C PRO A 697 25.09 8.69 -3.27
N HIS A 698 23.90 8.99 -2.75
CA HIS A 698 23.62 10.23 -2.04
C HIS A 698 24.37 10.33 -0.71
N GLU A 699 24.53 9.21 0.00
CA GLU A 699 25.23 9.16 1.29
C GLU A 699 26.75 9.13 1.14
N ARG A 700 27.23 8.52 0.06
CA ARG A 700 28.65 8.47 -0.33
C ARG A 700 29.22 9.86 -0.57
N SER A 701 28.40 10.75 -1.12
CA SER A 701 28.81 12.12 -1.45
C SER A 701 28.95 13.06 -0.25
N ARG A 702 28.65 12.59 0.97
CA ARG A 702 28.61 13.42 2.18
C ARG A 702 29.99 13.55 2.83
N THR A 703 30.20 14.64 3.57
CA THR A 703 31.47 14.92 4.27
C THR A 703 31.72 14.00 5.47
N ILE A 704 30.68 13.35 5.99
CA ILE A 704 30.72 12.30 7.01
C ILE A 704 30.03 11.03 6.47
N SER A 705 30.51 10.54 5.33
CA SER A 705 29.81 9.50 4.55
C SER A 705 29.56 8.20 5.32
N ALA A 706 30.47 7.73 6.18
CA ALA A 706 30.26 6.51 6.97
C ALA A 706 29.04 6.64 7.89
N HIS A 707 28.89 7.81 8.54
CA HIS A 707 27.73 8.10 9.37
C HIS A 707 26.42 7.99 8.56
N TYR A 708 26.37 8.57 7.36
CA TYR A 708 25.16 8.56 6.53
C TYR A 708 24.84 7.18 5.93
N TYR A 709 25.86 6.38 5.58
CA TYR A 709 25.66 4.98 5.19
C TYR A 709 24.96 4.17 6.27
N LEU A 710 25.49 4.24 7.50
CA LEU A 710 24.91 3.58 8.66
C LEU A 710 23.51 4.14 8.96
N PHE A 711 23.34 5.46 8.88
CA PHE A 711 22.12 6.16 9.30
C PHE A 711 20.94 5.86 8.38
N ASN A 712 21.16 5.85 7.08
CA ASN A 712 20.13 5.51 6.11
C ASN A 712 19.74 4.03 6.21
N LEU A 713 20.72 3.12 6.32
CA LEU A 713 20.45 1.68 6.47
C LEU A 713 19.65 1.36 7.73
N GLN A 714 19.95 2.00 8.85
CA GLN A 714 19.14 1.84 10.07
C GLN A 714 17.69 2.30 9.86
N GLY A 715 17.47 3.44 9.20
CA GLY A 715 16.14 3.92 8.85
C GLY A 715 15.37 2.92 7.98
N TRP A 716 16.04 2.36 6.97
CA TRP A 716 15.49 1.32 6.10
C TRP A 716 15.11 0.06 6.86
N LEU A 717 16.04 -0.50 7.63
CA LEU A 717 15.80 -1.73 8.38
C LEU A 717 14.63 -1.56 9.37
N HIS A 718 14.53 -0.42 10.05
CA HIS A 718 13.37 -0.13 10.91
C HIS A 718 12.06 0.03 10.13
N LEU A 719 12.09 0.63 8.93
CA LEU A 719 10.90 0.79 8.08
C LEU A 719 10.42 -0.56 7.52
N LEU A 720 11.34 -1.42 7.08
CA LEU A 720 11.01 -2.78 6.65
C LEU A 720 10.47 -3.61 7.81
N HIS A 721 11.08 -3.46 9.00
CA HIS A 721 10.59 -4.13 10.19
C HIS A 721 9.18 -3.69 10.57
N LEU A 722 8.90 -2.39 10.54
CA LEU A 722 7.56 -1.84 10.71
C LEU A 722 6.58 -2.47 9.71
N GLY A 723 6.95 -2.50 8.43
CA GLY A 723 6.13 -3.10 7.37
C GLY A 723 5.86 -4.59 7.59
N ALA A 724 6.87 -5.35 8.05
CA ALA A 724 6.72 -6.77 8.35
C ALA A 724 5.77 -7.01 9.53
N ARG A 725 5.85 -6.17 10.58
CA ARG A 725 4.94 -6.23 11.74
C ARG A 725 3.51 -5.84 11.40
N CYS A 726 3.32 -5.02 10.39
CA CYS A 726 2.01 -4.65 9.89
C CYS A 726 1.48 -5.62 8.81
N GLY A 727 2.25 -6.63 8.40
CA GLY A 727 1.85 -7.60 7.39
C GLY A 727 1.97 -7.11 5.94
N TYR A 728 2.76 -6.08 5.65
CA TYR A 728 2.94 -5.55 4.29
C TYR A 728 4.31 -5.84 3.67
N VAL A 729 5.23 -6.38 4.47
CA VAL A 729 6.56 -6.82 4.02
C VAL A 729 6.72 -8.29 4.43
N PRO A 730 7.25 -9.16 3.55
CA PRO A 730 7.54 -10.54 3.92
C PRO A 730 8.44 -10.63 5.16
N ARG A 731 8.25 -11.68 5.97
CA ARG A 731 9.08 -11.93 7.18
C ARG A 731 10.54 -12.19 6.84
N ASP A 732 10.74 -12.99 5.80
CA ASP A 732 12.03 -13.41 5.30
C ASP A 732 12.20 -12.73 3.95
N LEU A 733 13.02 -11.68 3.94
CA LEU A 733 13.42 -11.01 2.71
C LEU A 733 14.41 -11.93 2.02
N ASP A 734 13.92 -12.73 1.09
CA ASP A 734 14.78 -13.48 0.16
C ASP A 734 15.38 -12.54 -0.90
N ALA A 735 16.42 -13.02 -1.59
CA ALA A 735 17.05 -12.32 -2.71
C ALA A 735 16.10 -11.98 -3.89
N VAL A 736 14.84 -12.46 -3.88
CA VAL A 736 13.86 -12.24 -4.94
C VAL A 736 12.94 -11.04 -4.61
N SER A 737 13.01 -10.52 -3.38
CA SER A 737 12.25 -9.36 -2.93
C SER A 737 12.81 -8.04 -3.51
N PRO A 738 11.96 -7.04 -3.85
CA PRO A 738 12.45 -5.70 -4.21
C PRO A 738 13.35 -5.08 -3.11
N PHE A 739 13.14 -5.48 -1.85
CA PHE A 739 13.93 -5.02 -0.70
C PHE A 739 15.32 -5.68 -0.57
N ASP A 740 15.67 -6.66 -1.42
CA ASP A 740 17.02 -7.22 -1.53
C ASP A 740 18.08 -6.14 -1.84
N ARG A 741 17.71 -5.03 -2.48
CA ARG A 741 18.58 -3.84 -2.60
C ARG A 741 19.07 -3.32 -1.25
N VAL A 742 18.25 -3.39 -0.20
CA VAL A 742 18.64 -3.05 1.18
C VAL A 742 19.61 -4.09 1.72
N GLY A 743 19.37 -5.37 1.44
CA GLY A 743 20.29 -6.48 1.74
C GLY A 743 21.68 -6.26 1.13
N ARG A 744 21.77 -5.98 -0.17
CA ARG A 744 23.02 -5.59 -0.82
C ARG A 744 23.65 -4.36 -0.19
N GLY A 745 22.85 -3.37 0.24
CA GLY A 745 23.32 -2.24 1.03
C GLY A 745 23.98 -2.64 2.35
N VAL A 746 23.42 -3.62 3.05
CA VAL A 746 24.02 -4.22 4.25
C VAL A 746 25.34 -4.90 3.91
N SER A 747 25.39 -5.76 2.89
CA SER A 747 26.63 -6.41 2.44
C SER A 747 27.70 -5.38 2.08
N ARG A 748 27.33 -4.34 1.34
CA ARG A 748 28.24 -3.28 0.91
C ARG A 748 28.80 -2.51 2.10
N LEU A 749 27.97 -2.15 3.06
CA LEU A 749 28.41 -1.50 4.31
C LEU A 749 29.44 -2.36 5.05
N PHE A 750 29.16 -3.65 5.24
CA PHE A 750 30.09 -4.54 5.95
C PHE A 750 31.41 -4.72 5.21
N ALA A 751 31.38 -4.85 3.88
CA ALA A 751 32.59 -4.94 3.06
C ALA A 751 33.43 -3.66 3.16
N LEU A 752 32.80 -2.48 3.12
CA LEU A 752 33.49 -1.19 3.26
C LEU A 752 34.05 -0.97 4.67
N ALA A 753 33.35 -1.43 5.70
CA ALA A 753 33.77 -1.28 7.11
C ALA A 753 34.89 -2.24 7.52
N ALA A 754 35.11 -3.32 6.76
CA ALA A 754 36.22 -4.25 6.97
C ALA A 754 37.57 -3.68 6.50
N GLU A 755 37.55 -2.62 5.72
CA GLU A 755 38.72 -1.95 5.15
C GLU A 755 38.81 -0.49 5.65
N PRO A 756 39.95 0.21 5.46
CA PRO A 756 40.00 1.65 5.66
C PRO A 756 38.93 2.35 4.83
N TRP A 757 38.07 3.12 5.51
CA TRP A 757 36.90 3.73 4.86
C TRP A 757 37.29 4.55 3.62
N PRO A 758 36.81 4.20 2.42
CA PRO A 758 37.36 4.72 1.16
C PRO A 758 36.76 6.06 0.72
N TYR A 759 35.79 6.61 1.46
CA TYR A 759 35.10 7.86 1.14
C TYR A 759 35.41 8.97 2.14
N GLN A 760 34.95 10.18 1.85
CA GLN A 760 35.16 11.33 2.72
C GLN A 760 34.51 11.12 4.09
N GLN A 761 35.30 11.16 5.16
CA GLN A 761 34.81 11.01 6.53
C GLN A 761 35.51 11.99 7.46
N GLN A 762 34.77 13.02 7.91
CA GLN A 762 35.23 13.97 8.91
C GLN A 762 34.86 13.49 10.33
N GLY A 763 35.86 13.34 11.19
CA GLY A 763 35.64 12.89 12.57
C GLY A 763 35.42 11.38 12.69
N PRO A 764 35.34 10.88 13.94
CA PRO A 764 35.25 9.45 14.24
C PRO A 764 33.93 8.84 13.74
N VAL A 765 33.95 7.51 13.55
CA VAL A 765 32.77 6.71 13.20
C VAL A 765 32.45 5.77 14.35
N ALA A 766 31.19 5.74 14.76
CA ALA A 766 30.67 4.80 15.76
C ALA A 766 30.40 3.42 15.10
N TRP A 767 31.45 2.61 14.93
CA TRP A 767 31.35 1.31 14.27
C TRP A 767 30.55 0.27 15.06
N GLU A 768 30.32 0.49 16.35
CA GLU A 768 29.39 -0.29 17.17
C GLU A 768 27.94 -0.27 16.62
N ARG A 769 27.61 0.66 15.70
CA ARG A 769 26.35 0.68 14.96
C ARG A 769 26.17 -0.49 13.99
N LEU A 770 27.24 -1.20 13.64
CA LEU A 770 27.14 -2.44 12.88
C LEU A 770 26.35 -3.51 13.64
N GLU A 771 26.34 -3.47 14.98
CA GLU A 771 25.62 -4.45 15.80
C GLU A 771 24.09 -4.36 15.64
N PRO A 772 23.42 -3.21 15.86
CA PRO A 772 21.99 -3.09 15.63
C PRO A 772 21.61 -3.32 14.16
N ILE A 773 22.49 -2.99 13.20
CA ILE A 773 22.26 -3.24 11.77
C ILE A 773 22.27 -4.74 11.46
N ALA A 774 23.32 -5.47 11.87
CA ALA A 774 23.40 -6.92 11.68
C ALA A 774 22.22 -7.61 12.36
N SER A 775 21.92 -7.21 13.59
CA SER A 775 20.76 -7.70 14.33
C SER A 775 19.47 -7.51 13.52
N MET A 776 19.11 -6.27 13.16
CA MET A 776 17.85 -6.05 12.44
C MET A 776 17.82 -6.73 11.06
N ALA A 777 18.94 -6.79 10.35
CA ALA A 777 19.04 -7.50 9.07
C ALA A 777 18.77 -9.01 9.23
N LEU A 778 19.37 -9.66 10.24
CA LEU A 778 19.09 -11.08 10.55
C LEU A 778 17.62 -11.31 10.91
N ARG A 779 17.00 -10.37 11.64
CA ARG A 779 15.58 -10.44 12.00
C ARG A 779 14.65 -10.35 10.78
N LEU A 780 15.10 -9.68 9.73
CA LEU A 780 14.38 -9.52 8.46
C LEU A 780 14.69 -10.64 7.45
N GLY A 781 15.44 -11.67 7.84
CA GLY A 781 15.79 -12.77 6.94
C GLY A 781 16.99 -12.51 6.02
N LEU A 782 17.61 -11.34 6.10
CA LEU A 782 18.75 -10.94 5.26
C LEU A 782 20.08 -11.59 5.70
N ALA A 783 20.05 -12.83 6.19
CA ALA A 783 21.22 -13.49 6.76
C ALA A 783 22.35 -13.66 5.74
N GLU A 784 22.03 -13.92 4.46
CA GLU A 784 23.03 -14.02 3.40
C GLU A 784 23.83 -12.73 3.18
N HIS A 785 23.25 -11.58 3.53
CA HIS A 785 23.89 -10.28 3.41
C HIS A 785 24.74 -9.88 4.61
N VAL A 786 24.67 -10.67 5.69
CA VAL A 786 25.34 -10.41 6.96
C VAL A 786 26.57 -11.33 7.09
N PRO A 787 27.77 -10.80 7.41
CA PRO A 787 28.97 -11.62 7.53
C PRO A 787 28.81 -12.74 8.58
N GLU A 788 29.51 -13.86 8.36
CA GLU A 788 29.38 -15.08 9.19
C GLU A 788 29.65 -14.83 10.68
N ALA A 789 30.61 -13.95 11.00
CA ALA A 789 30.94 -13.56 12.37
C ALA A 789 29.74 -12.99 13.15
N TRP A 790 28.78 -12.37 12.46
CA TRP A 790 27.56 -11.82 13.06
C TRP A 790 26.41 -12.83 13.04
N ARG A 791 26.31 -13.66 12.00
CA ARG A 791 25.28 -14.71 11.89
C ARG A 791 25.34 -15.72 13.04
N GLY A 792 26.56 -16.08 13.48
CA GLY A 792 26.78 -17.03 14.57
C GLY A 792 26.74 -16.44 15.97
N ARG A 793 26.43 -15.15 16.13
CA ARG A 793 26.49 -14.47 17.44
C ARG A 793 25.37 -14.97 18.36
N SER A 794 25.74 -15.41 19.57
CA SER A 794 24.79 -15.91 20.57
C SER A 794 23.89 -14.80 21.11
N VAL A 795 22.76 -15.17 21.72
CA VAL A 795 21.84 -14.23 22.38
C VAL A 795 22.56 -13.43 23.47
N GLU A 796 23.42 -14.08 24.25
CA GLU A 796 24.25 -13.43 25.27
C GLU A 796 25.20 -12.40 24.66
N GLY A 797 25.77 -12.73 23.49
CA GLY A 797 26.63 -11.81 22.74
C GLY A 797 25.90 -10.55 22.31
N TRP A 798 24.65 -10.68 21.84
CA TRP A 798 23.81 -9.52 21.49
C TRP A 798 23.39 -8.70 22.71
N LEU A 799 23.03 -9.36 23.82
CA LEU A 799 22.65 -8.68 25.06
C LEU A 799 23.81 -7.95 25.73
N ALA A 800 25.05 -8.43 25.55
CA ALA A 800 26.25 -7.78 26.06
C ALA A 800 26.65 -6.51 25.28
N ALA A 801 26.04 -6.27 24.12
CA ALA A 801 26.29 -5.09 23.30
C ALA A 801 25.90 -3.78 23.99
N THR A 802 26.49 -2.66 23.56
CA THR A 802 26.13 -1.32 24.05
C THR A 802 24.63 -1.03 23.80
N PRO A 803 23.81 -0.89 24.86
CA PRO A 803 22.36 -0.80 24.69
C PRO A 803 21.88 0.57 24.19
N VAL A 804 22.63 1.63 24.47
CA VAL A 804 22.25 3.00 24.11
C VAL A 804 23.39 3.63 23.32
N LEU A 805 23.12 3.97 22.06
CA LEU A 805 24.02 4.70 21.18
C LEU A 805 23.63 6.18 21.15
N ASP A 806 24.45 7.04 20.54
CA ASP A 806 24.13 8.46 20.42
C ASP A 806 22.81 8.64 19.62
N PRO A 807 21.85 9.46 20.08
CA PRO A 807 20.58 9.62 19.36
C PRO A 807 20.71 10.15 17.93
N HIS A 808 21.82 10.80 17.59
CA HIS A 808 22.14 11.21 16.22
C HIS A 808 22.38 10.00 15.30
N ASP A 809 22.71 8.83 15.83
CA ASP A 809 23.02 7.61 15.07
C ASP A 809 21.78 6.84 14.60
N GLY A 810 20.57 7.19 15.06
CA GLY A 810 19.31 6.60 14.59
C GLY A 810 19.01 5.19 15.09
N ALA A 811 19.82 4.65 16.01
CA ALA A 811 19.50 3.41 16.71
C ALA A 811 18.52 3.71 17.84
N HIS A 812 17.46 2.91 17.96
CA HIS A 812 16.56 3.02 19.09
C HIS A 812 17.24 2.54 20.39
N PRO A 813 16.97 3.15 21.55
CA PRO A 813 17.60 2.76 22.80
C PRO A 813 17.16 1.34 23.19
N TYR A 814 18.08 0.58 23.78
CA TYR A 814 17.86 -0.82 24.18
C TYR A 814 17.47 -1.74 23.01
N TRP A 815 18.03 -1.50 21.83
CA TRP A 815 17.79 -2.31 20.63
C TRP A 815 18.12 -3.80 20.82
N ASN A 816 19.04 -4.12 21.72
CA ASN A 816 19.39 -5.49 22.08
C ASN A 816 18.29 -6.21 22.89
N LEU A 817 17.36 -5.47 23.52
CA LEU A 817 16.13 -6.02 24.09
C LEU A 817 15.02 -6.24 23.05
N ALA A 818 15.14 -5.70 21.84
CA ALA A 818 14.20 -5.95 20.75
C ALA A 818 14.44 -7.31 20.05
N TRP A 819 15.48 -8.06 20.46
CA TRP A 819 15.92 -9.30 19.80
C TRP A 819 15.02 -10.52 20.07
N CYS A 820 14.35 -11.03 19.04
CA CYS A 820 13.94 -12.44 19.01
C CYS A 820 14.79 -13.14 17.97
N ALA A 821 15.63 -14.09 18.37
CA ALA A 821 16.17 -15.04 17.42
C ALA A 821 14.99 -15.81 16.81
N HIS A 822 14.86 -15.80 15.47
CA HIS A 822 14.33 -16.98 14.80
C HIS A 822 15.28 -18.12 15.19
N ALA A 823 14.86 -18.98 16.13
CA ALA A 823 15.41 -20.32 16.16
C ALA A 823 15.13 -20.88 14.77
N SER A 824 16.17 -20.98 13.94
CA SER A 824 16.10 -21.64 12.66
C SER A 824 15.55 -23.04 12.90
N GLY A 825 14.26 -23.22 12.66
CA GLY A 825 13.58 -24.52 12.62
C GLY A 825 14.04 -25.39 11.46
N ARG A 826 15.22 -25.15 10.86
CA ARG A 826 15.92 -26.19 10.12
C ARG A 826 16.67 -27.01 11.14
N ARG A 827 16.06 -28.14 11.54
CA ARG A 827 16.77 -29.20 12.25
C ARG A 827 18.07 -29.45 11.49
N ALA A 828 19.20 -29.30 12.18
CA ALA A 828 20.46 -29.84 11.73
C ALA A 828 20.32 -31.37 11.73
N GLY A 829 19.96 -31.92 10.57
CA GLY A 829 19.64 -33.33 10.42
C GLY A 829 18.72 -33.57 9.23
N ASP A 830 19.20 -33.19 8.04
CA ASP A 830 18.85 -33.81 6.76
C ASP A 830 19.95 -33.36 5.77
N ALA A 831 21.03 -34.13 5.78
CA ALA A 831 22.10 -34.14 4.78
C ALA A 831 22.07 -35.50 4.10
#